data_AF-A0A292Q0A9-F1
#
_entry.id   AF-A0A292Q0A9-F1
#
_cell.length_a   1.000
_cell.length_b   1.000
_cell.length_c   1.000
_cell.angle_alpha   90.00
_cell.angle_beta   90.00
_cell.angle_gamma   90.00
#
_symmetry.space_group_name_H-M   'P 1'
#
loop_
_entity.id
_entity.type
_entity.pdbx_description
1 polymer ?
#
loop_
_entity_poly.entity_id
_entity_poly.type
_entity_poly.pdbx_seq_one_letter_code
_entity_poly.pdbx_strand_id
1 'polypeptide(L)'
;MLPAVGTPTPVAPTKPRGRIHPAFYVVLWISLSSAVIIFNKWILDPKTTNFPIFLTTWHLLFSSITTQILARTSTLLDGRKTVKMTGKVYLRAICPIGLFFSLSLICSNKAYLYLSVSFIQMLKATTPIAVLIASWGLRVGSPDLGILKKVTLIVIGVMIASYGEILFNASGFIFQVFGIGFEAVRLVMVQRLLSSAEFKMDPLVSLYYFAPICAVMNFVLFLVFESGSLGVSELLRVGWLTFLLNALVAFGLNVSVVFLIGKTSSLVLTLCGVLKDILLVCASMIIWGNPVTILQFFGYGIALSGLLYYKLGAEKISEQFAHLRGLGSRLCARSPTNRRLGIGAASLFMVVILGTIYRGQYPARDTVPVGAQTSPSPSRVIPNNSVSRSRLDIVISMFKENTQSVHDQVEEILSLPQLSNLETKVVVYSMDKAADLVSLAKETGADALEHIPNVGRETGAYLSHILRHWENLADHTLFFHPEIEDFGHVKARIEDFFLPSTGMLSLGVGHAECSCSECRDPWAPEHTWTRVPQIFSAVYGEICPSTNILLSYGSRFIVSSKRIKGTDKRIYQHLKEILESDEKHWIHQDKRQPGMEDAPQNPYFGHSLERSWMVIFKCSEMRLVESCPKLDTRRKPGDRDDAPFPSDFLLRWQNEFEGIVGKGYIEFS
;
A
#
# COMPACT_ATOMS: atom_id res chain seq x y z
N MET A 1 21.72 31.44 79.55
CA MET A 1 20.32 31.90 79.65
C MET A 1 20.06 32.90 78.53
N LEU A 2 18.99 32.70 77.74
CA LEU A 2 18.43 33.64 76.74
C LEU A 2 19.33 34.05 75.55
N PRO A 3 18.78 34.57 74.44
CA PRO A 3 17.35 34.68 74.06
C PRO A 3 16.96 33.87 72.81
N ALA A 4 15.65 33.72 72.58
CA ALA A 4 15.11 33.15 71.35
C ALA A 4 15.16 34.17 70.18
N VAL A 5 15.41 33.67 68.95
CA VAL A 5 15.35 34.47 67.72
C VAL A 5 14.11 34.07 66.91
N GLY A 6 13.46 35.06 66.32
CA GLY A 6 12.07 34.97 65.84
C GLY A 6 11.79 33.90 64.78
N THR A 7 10.55 33.42 64.81
CA THR A 7 9.94 32.64 63.74
C THR A 7 9.99 33.41 62.41
N PRO A 8 10.39 32.77 61.29
CA PRO A 8 10.33 33.44 59.99
C PRO A 8 8.87 33.71 59.62
N THR A 9 8.55 34.97 59.35
CA THR A 9 7.26 35.38 58.82
C THR A 9 6.97 34.67 57.49
N PRO A 10 5.79 34.07 57.31
CA PRO A 10 5.45 33.42 56.04
C PRO A 10 5.39 34.48 54.94
N VAL A 11 6.33 34.42 54.00
CA VAL A 11 6.34 35.26 52.80
C VAL A 11 5.00 35.08 52.09
N ALA A 12 4.23 36.16 51.99
CA ALA A 12 2.92 36.14 51.36
C ALA A 12 3.02 35.52 49.95
N PRO A 13 2.14 34.59 49.57
CA PRO A 13 2.25 33.89 48.30
C PRO A 13 2.16 34.90 47.15
N THR A 14 3.29 35.13 46.47
CA THR A 14 3.36 35.99 45.30
C THR A 14 2.33 35.52 44.27
N LYS A 15 1.35 36.38 43.95
CA LYS A 15 0.27 36.08 43.00
C LYS A 15 0.84 35.39 41.76
N PRO A 16 0.45 34.15 41.44
CA PRO A 16 0.98 33.47 40.28
C PRO A 16 0.50 34.20 39.02
N ARG A 17 1.42 34.88 38.32
CA ARG A 17 1.20 35.35 36.93
C ARG A 17 0.59 34.20 36.14
N GLY A 18 -0.54 34.47 35.48
CA GLY A 18 -1.48 33.47 34.96
C GLY A 18 -0.80 32.24 34.36
N ARG A 19 -0.71 31.16 35.15
CA ARG A 19 -0.13 29.90 34.69
C ARG A 19 -1.13 29.24 33.76
N ILE A 20 -0.89 29.41 32.45
CA ILE A 20 -1.57 28.65 31.39
C ILE A 20 -1.57 27.17 31.79
N HIS A 21 -2.75 26.54 31.79
CA HIS A 21 -2.94 25.20 32.32
C HIS A 21 -2.04 24.19 31.58
N PRO A 22 -1.40 23.20 32.27
CA PRO A 22 -0.49 22.25 31.63
C PRO A 22 -1.09 21.52 30.42
N ALA A 23 -2.41 21.30 30.41
CA ALA A 23 -3.14 20.72 29.29
C ALA A 23 -2.99 21.52 27.97
N PHE A 24 -2.80 22.84 28.00
CA PHE A 24 -2.57 23.64 26.80
C PHE A 24 -1.25 23.24 26.12
N TYR A 25 -0.18 23.05 26.90
CA TYR A 25 1.12 22.61 26.37
C TYR A 25 1.02 21.19 25.82
N VAL A 26 0.25 20.30 26.47
CA VAL A 26 -0.01 18.94 25.99
C VAL A 26 -0.74 18.97 24.65
N VAL A 27 -1.83 19.75 24.54
CA VAL A 27 -2.60 19.89 23.31
C VAL A 27 -1.74 20.50 22.20
N LEU A 28 -0.99 21.57 22.49
CA LEU A 28 -0.08 22.21 21.53
C LEU A 28 0.98 21.22 21.01
N TRP A 29 1.60 20.42 21.87
CA TRP A 29 2.58 19.41 21.48
C TRP A 29 1.95 18.29 20.63
N ILE A 30 0.76 17.80 20.99
CA ILE A 30 0.02 16.80 20.21
C ILE A 30 -0.37 17.38 18.84
N SER A 31 -0.94 18.58 18.80
CA SER A 31 -1.33 19.26 17.56
C SER A 31 -0.14 19.51 16.63
N LEU A 32 0.99 19.97 17.16
CA LEU A 32 2.23 20.13 16.37
C LEU A 32 2.77 18.79 15.88
N SER A 33 2.73 17.74 16.71
CA SER A 33 3.17 16.39 16.34
C SER A 33 2.32 15.81 15.20
N SER A 34 0.99 15.91 15.31
CA SER A 34 0.07 15.51 14.25
C SER A 34 0.22 16.36 12.99
N ALA A 35 0.42 17.67 13.13
CA ALA A 35 0.64 18.58 12.00
C ALA A 35 1.91 18.20 11.22
N VAL A 36 3.05 17.96 11.88
CA VAL A 36 4.28 17.49 11.21
C VAL A 36 4.02 16.19 10.44
N ILE A 37 3.31 15.23 11.02
CA ILE A 37 3.05 13.92 10.37
C ILE A 37 2.19 14.09 9.11
N ILE A 38 1.11 14.88 9.19
CA ILE A 38 0.21 15.13 8.05
C ILE A 38 0.93 15.94 6.96
N PHE A 39 1.66 16.99 7.34
CA PHE A 39 2.33 17.89 6.40
C PHE A 39 3.49 17.17 5.70
N ASN A 40 4.28 16.37 6.43
CA ASN A 40 5.28 15.48 5.82
C ASN A 40 4.65 14.47 4.85
N LYS A 41 3.50 13.86 5.17
CA LYS A 41 2.80 12.95 4.26
C LYS A 41 2.35 13.67 2.98
N TRP A 42 1.87 14.91 3.10
CA TRP A 42 1.42 15.71 1.96
C TRP A 42 2.58 16.13 1.03
N ILE A 43 3.76 16.43 1.58
CA ILE A 43 4.98 16.68 0.78
C ILE A 43 5.49 15.39 0.10
N LEU A 44 5.35 14.25 0.78
CA LEU A 44 5.82 12.93 0.33
C LEU A 44 4.70 12.10 -0.33
N ASP A 45 3.84 12.73 -1.15
CA ASP A 45 2.79 12.02 -1.87
C ASP A 45 3.42 11.06 -2.90
N PRO A 46 3.12 9.74 -2.86
CA PRO A 46 3.66 8.75 -3.79
C PRO A 46 3.41 9.07 -5.28
N LYS A 47 2.42 9.91 -5.60
CA LYS A 47 2.06 10.27 -6.98
C LYS A 47 2.85 11.44 -7.55
N THR A 48 3.65 12.14 -6.75
CA THR A 48 4.41 13.32 -7.20
C THR A 48 5.87 13.31 -6.80
N THR A 49 6.20 12.99 -5.55
CA THR A 49 7.50 13.32 -4.97
C THR A 49 7.86 12.43 -3.78
N ASN A 50 8.99 11.71 -3.85
CA ASN A 50 9.40 10.78 -2.80
C ASN A 50 10.88 10.98 -2.39
N PHE A 51 11.10 11.88 -1.42
CA PHE A 51 12.44 12.23 -0.89
C PHE A 51 12.47 12.38 0.65
N PRO A 52 12.15 11.33 1.43
CA PRO A 52 12.06 11.39 2.89
C PRO A 52 13.39 11.74 3.60
N ILE A 53 14.55 11.38 3.04
CA ILE A 53 15.86 11.73 3.61
C ILE A 53 16.15 13.22 3.37
N PHE A 54 15.86 13.76 2.18
CA PHE A 54 15.95 15.21 1.91
C PHE A 54 15.08 16.02 2.88
N LEU A 55 13.81 15.66 3.05
CA LEU A 55 12.89 16.39 3.91
C LEU A 55 13.37 16.41 5.38
N THR A 56 13.90 15.29 5.86
CA THR A 56 14.47 15.22 7.22
C THR A 56 15.77 16.03 7.34
N THR A 57 16.62 16.00 6.31
CA THR A 57 17.84 16.81 6.22
C THR A 57 17.50 18.31 6.27
N TRP A 58 16.47 18.75 5.56
CA TRP A 58 15.97 20.12 5.57
C TRP A 58 15.49 20.57 6.96
N HIS A 59 14.74 19.74 7.69
CA HIS A 59 14.32 20.05 9.07
C HIS A 59 15.50 20.23 10.02
N LEU A 60 16.55 19.42 9.86
CA LEU A 60 17.75 19.47 10.70
C LEU A 60 18.64 20.66 10.36
N LEU A 61 18.78 21.00 9.07
CA LEU A 61 19.41 22.23 8.60
C LEU A 61 18.70 23.46 9.17
N PHE A 62 17.38 23.55 8.99
CA PHE A 62 16.57 24.65 9.51
C PHE A 62 16.64 24.75 11.04
N SER A 63 16.58 23.61 11.75
CA SER A 63 16.74 23.57 13.21
C SER A 63 18.14 23.99 13.65
N SER A 64 19.19 23.63 12.90
CA SER A 64 20.57 24.05 13.17
C SER A 64 20.74 25.56 13.00
N ILE A 65 20.24 26.13 11.91
CA ILE A 65 20.28 27.58 11.64
C ILE A 65 19.47 28.33 12.71
N THR A 66 18.23 27.88 12.98
CA THR A 66 17.33 28.56 13.92
C THR A 66 17.84 28.47 15.36
N THR A 67 18.39 27.34 15.80
CA THR A 67 19.03 27.27 17.14
C THR A 67 20.29 28.12 17.23
N GLN A 68 21.06 28.29 16.15
CA GLN A 68 22.20 29.22 16.12
C GLN A 68 21.80 30.69 16.17
N ILE A 69 20.68 31.06 15.53
CA ILE A 69 20.09 32.40 15.66
C ILE A 69 19.56 32.60 17.08
N LEU A 70 18.79 31.65 17.60
CA LEU A 70 18.20 31.71 18.94
C LEU A 70 19.27 31.78 20.05
N ALA A 71 20.42 31.12 19.86
CA ALA A 71 21.59 31.22 20.74
C ALA A 71 22.23 32.62 20.78
N ARG A 72 21.94 33.49 19.81
CA ARG A 72 22.40 34.89 19.75
C ARG A 72 21.31 35.89 20.15
N THR A 73 20.03 35.57 19.97
CA THR A 73 18.91 36.50 20.17
C THR A 73 18.08 36.25 21.43
N SER A 74 18.21 35.09 22.09
CA SER A 74 17.36 34.71 23.23
C SER A 74 18.12 34.07 24.38
N THR A 75 17.65 34.35 25.60
CA THR A 75 18.14 33.74 26.84
C THR A 75 17.72 32.28 27.02
N LEU A 76 16.83 31.76 26.16
CA LEU A 76 16.39 30.35 26.18
C LEU A 76 17.54 29.33 25.95
N LEU A 77 18.70 29.78 25.46
CA LEU A 77 19.90 28.96 25.27
C LEU A 77 21.06 29.32 26.21
N ASP A 78 20.83 30.10 27.29
CA ASP A 78 21.90 30.49 28.22
C ASP A 78 22.56 29.29 28.95
N GLY A 79 21.87 28.15 29.06
CA GLY A 79 22.44 26.86 29.49
C GLY A 79 23.55 26.32 28.57
N ARG A 80 23.86 26.99 27.46
CA ARG A 80 25.08 26.77 26.67
C ARG A 80 26.33 27.27 27.40
N LYS A 81 26.25 28.36 28.16
CA LYS A 81 27.41 29.01 28.83
C LYS A 81 27.98 28.20 29.98
N THR A 82 27.17 27.32 30.59
CA THR A 82 27.59 26.40 31.65
C THR A 82 28.34 25.18 31.12
N VAL A 83 28.26 24.88 29.80
CA VAL A 83 28.87 23.69 29.19
C VAL A 83 30.13 24.03 28.41
N LYS A 84 31.28 23.53 28.89
CA LYS A 84 32.57 23.58 28.17
C LYS A 84 32.70 22.40 27.20
N MET A 85 32.15 22.53 26.00
CA MET A 85 32.24 21.48 24.97
C MET A 85 33.55 21.59 24.15
N THR A 86 34.53 20.74 24.45
CA THR A 86 35.80 20.66 23.69
C THR A 86 35.59 19.87 22.38
N GLY A 87 36.23 20.26 21.27
CA GLY A 87 36.06 19.61 19.96
C GLY A 87 36.30 18.09 19.95
N LYS A 88 37.25 17.57 20.74
CA LYS A 88 37.47 16.12 20.93
C LYS A 88 36.31 15.42 21.64
N VAL A 89 35.67 16.10 22.60
CA VAL A 89 34.48 15.61 23.31
C VAL A 89 33.27 15.67 22.37
N TYR A 90 33.12 16.74 21.59
CA TYR A 90 32.08 16.87 20.57
C TYR A 90 32.13 15.71 19.57
N LEU A 91 33.29 15.44 18.96
CA LEU A 91 33.47 14.32 18.03
C LEU A 91 33.18 12.96 18.69
N ARG A 92 33.67 12.71 19.92
CA ARG A 92 33.50 11.40 20.59
C ARG A 92 32.09 11.16 21.13
N ALA A 93 31.37 12.19 21.56
CA ALA A 93 30.06 12.06 22.18
C ALA A 93 28.89 12.30 21.22
N ILE A 94 29.02 13.24 20.28
CA ILE A 94 27.90 13.73 19.46
C ILE A 94 27.91 13.15 18.04
N CYS A 95 29.08 12.89 17.44
CA CYS A 95 29.15 12.25 16.11
C CYS A 95 28.49 10.85 16.07
N PRO A 96 28.68 9.95 17.05
CA PRO A 96 27.98 8.67 17.08
C PRO A 96 26.46 8.78 17.16
N ILE A 97 25.94 9.81 17.84
CA ILE A 97 24.49 10.08 17.93
C ILE A 97 23.94 10.44 16.54
N GLY A 98 24.68 11.22 15.76
CA GLY A 98 24.36 11.53 14.37
C GLY A 98 24.41 10.30 13.46
N LEU A 99 25.40 9.43 13.63
CA LEU A 99 25.52 8.18 12.89
C LEU A 99 24.33 7.23 13.16
N PHE A 100 24.04 6.94 14.43
CA PHE A 100 22.94 6.03 14.79
C PHE A 100 21.57 6.58 14.41
N PHE A 101 21.37 7.90 14.45
CA PHE A 101 20.16 8.53 13.89
C PHE A 101 20.02 8.32 12.38
N SER A 102 21.12 8.47 11.65
CA SER A 102 21.15 8.35 10.20
C SER A 102 20.89 6.89 9.77
N LEU A 103 21.46 5.92 10.50
CA LEU A 103 21.17 4.49 10.34
C LEU A 103 19.74 4.13 10.74
N SER A 104 19.20 4.63 11.86
CA SER A 104 17.82 4.35 12.26
C SER A 104 16.81 4.85 11.23
N LEU A 105 17.10 5.99 10.60
CA LEU A 105 16.31 6.57 9.52
C LEU A 105 16.35 5.72 8.23
N ILE A 106 17.52 5.30 7.74
CA ILE A 106 17.58 4.40 6.56
C ILE A 106 16.80 3.12 6.80
N CYS A 107 17.07 2.44 7.93
CA CYS A 107 16.46 1.15 8.23
C CYS A 107 14.94 1.26 8.39
N SER A 108 14.45 2.32 9.03
CA SER A 108 13.01 2.59 9.14
C SER A 108 12.38 2.95 7.80
N ASN A 109 13.06 3.74 6.95
CA ASN A 109 12.55 4.12 5.63
C ASN A 109 12.51 2.91 4.67
N LYS A 110 13.52 2.03 4.71
CA LYS A 110 13.51 0.75 3.99
C LYS A 110 12.40 -0.17 4.48
N ALA A 111 12.10 -0.21 5.79
CA ALA A 111 11.01 -1.04 6.31
C ALA A 111 9.63 -0.67 5.73
N TYR A 112 9.34 0.62 5.47
CA TYR A 112 8.09 1.06 4.84
C TYR A 112 7.88 0.54 3.40
N LEU A 113 8.92 0.05 2.72
CA LEU A 113 8.81 -0.58 1.39
C LEU A 113 8.37 -2.06 1.47
N TYR A 114 8.44 -2.67 2.66
CA TYR A 114 8.25 -4.10 2.85
C TYR A 114 7.14 -4.45 3.86
N LEU A 115 6.74 -3.51 4.72
CA LEU A 115 5.77 -3.73 5.79
C LEU A 115 4.67 -2.66 5.80
N SER A 116 3.47 -3.04 6.26
CA SER A 116 2.36 -2.10 6.44
C SER A 116 2.68 -1.02 7.48
N VAL A 117 2.15 0.19 7.29
CA VAL A 117 2.32 1.32 8.23
C VAL A 117 1.83 0.93 9.63
N SER A 118 0.68 0.23 9.71
CA SER A 118 0.11 -0.24 10.97
C SER A 118 1.06 -1.19 11.70
N PHE A 119 1.64 -2.18 11.00
CA PHE A 119 2.57 -3.14 11.59
C PHE A 119 3.88 -2.48 12.05
N ILE A 120 4.42 -1.52 11.28
CA ILE A 120 5.59 -0.73 11.69
C ILE A 120 5.35 0.02 13.01
N GLN A 121 4.15 0.59 13.21
CA GLN A 121 3.83 1.24 14.49
C GLN A 121 3.66 0.21 15.63
N MET A 122 3.13 -0.97 15.36
CA MET A 122 3.06 -2.07 16.35
C MET A 122 4.46 -2.54 16.78
N LEU A 123 5.38 -2.72 15.82
CA LEU A 123 6.78 -3.06 16.10
C LEU A 123 7.47 -1.97 16.93
N LYS A 124 7.19 -0.69 16.68
CA LYS A 124 7.73 0.43 17.47
C LYS A 124 7.31 0.40 18.95
N ALA A 125 6.26 -0.31 19.35
CA ALA A 125 5.96 -0.55 20.76
C ALA A 125 7.08 -1.32 21.50
N THR A 126 7.95 -2.04 20.78
CA THR A 126 9.15 -2.69 21.35
C THR A 126 10.31 -1.73 21.64
N THR A 127 10.26 -0.46 21.19
CA THR A 127 11.37 0.50 21.37
C THR A 127 11.91 0.57 22.81
N PRO A 128 11.08 0.54 23.88
CA PRO A 128 11.59 0.54 25.26
C PRO A 128 12.38 -0.71 25.65
N ILE A 129 12.13 -1.85 24.99
CA ILE A 129 12.89 -3.09 25.15
C ILE A 129 14.29 -2.91 24.59
N ALA A 130 14.39 -2.40 23.36
CA ALA A 130 15.66 -2.10 22.73
C ALA A 130 16.44 -1.03 23.51
N VAL A 131 15.77 0.00 24.03
CA VAL A 131 16.38 1.03 24.92
C VAL A 131 16.91 0.42 26.21
N LEU A 132 16.21 -0.55 26.82
CA LEU A 132 16.68 -1.25 28.01
C LEU A 132 17.95 -2.07 27.72
N ILE A 133 17.94 -2.86 26.64
CA ILE A 133 19.09 -3.67 26.21
C ILE A 133 20.29 -2.76 25.88
N ALA A 134 20.07 -1.67 25.15
CA ALA A 134 21.11 -0.68 24.85
C ALA A 134 21.64 0.03 26.11
N SER A 135 20.78 0.29 27.10
CA SER A 135 21.16 0.89 28.40
C SER A 135 22.07 -0.03 29.21
N TRP A 136 21.78 -1.34 29.23
CA TRP A 136 22.65 -2.34 29.84
C TRP A 136 23.98 -2.48 29.08
N GLY A 137 23.93 -2.59 27.75
CA GLY A 137 25.13 -2.70 26.90
C GLY A 137 26.08 -1.49 27.03
N LEU A 138 25.53 -0.28 27.12
CA LEU A 138 26.30 0.96 27.33
C LEU A 138 26.64 1.24 28.81
N ARG A 139 26.29 0.33 29.74
CA ARG A 139 26.47 0.44 31.20
C ARG A 139 25.89 1.74 31.78
N VAL A 140 24.72 2.16 31.31
CA VAL A 140 23.99 3.35 31.79
C VAL A 140 23.00 3.00 32.92
N GLY A 141 22.53 1.75 32.98
CA GLY A 141 21.71 1.23 34.08
C GLY A 141 22.06 -0.21 34.45
N SER A 142 21.70 -0.61 35.67
CA SER A 142 21.83 -2.00 36.14
C SER A 142 20.68 -2.89 35.63
N PRO A 143 20.91 -4.21 35.46
CA PRO A 143 19.86 -5.16 35.16
C PRO A 143 18.97 -5.41 36.39
N ASP A 144 17.67 -5.17 36.24
CA ASP A 144 16.65 -5.54 37.22
C ASP A 144 15.73 -6.63 36.64
N LEU A 145 15.61 -7.74 37.38
CA LEU A 145 14.72 -8.86 37.04
C LEU A 145 13.24 -8.44 37.11
N GLY A 146 12.89 -7.46 37.95
CA GLY A 146 11.56 -6.88 38.02
C GLY A 146 11.14 -6.23 36.71
N ILE A 147 12.02 -5.40 36.12
CA ILE A 147 11.86 -4.81 34.79
C ILE A 147 11.84 -5.87 33.69
N LEU A 148 12.72 -6.87 33.73
CA LEU A 148 12.80 -7.93 32.70
C LEU A 148 11.44 -8.62 32.50
N LYS A 149 10.75 -8.98 33.60
CA LYS A 149 9.41 -9.60 33.54
C LYS A 149 8.36 -8.73 32.83
N LYS A 150 8.42 -7.40 33.00
CA LYS A 150 7.50 -6.45 32.33
C LYS A 150 7.77 -6.40 30.82
N VAL A 151 9.04 -6.46 30.45
CA VAL A 151 9.50 -6.45 29.06
C VAL A 151 9.08 -7.72 28.32
N THR A 152 9.16 -8.90 28.95
CA THR A 152 8.73 -10.17 28.34
C THR A 152 7.27 -10.13 27.87
N LEU A 153 6.37 -9.49 28.63
CA LEU A 153 4.97 -9.34 28.24
C LEU A 153 4.80 -8.54 26.93
N ILE A 154 5.64 -7.53 26.71
CA ILE A 154 5.63 -6.74 25.47
C ILE A 154 6.14 -7.59 24.30
N VAL A 155 7.21 -8.39 24.51
CA VAL A 155 7.72 -9.33 23.49
C VAL A 155 6.64 -10.32 23.07
N ILE A 156 5.94 -10.95 24.02
CA ILE A 156 4.86 -11.92 23.74
C ILE A 156 3.76 -11.28 22.88
N GLY A 157 3.29 -10.08 23.27
CA GLY A 157 2.28 -9.36 22.49
C GLY A 157 2.72 -9.06 21.05
N VAL A 158 3.98 -8.66 20.85
CA VAL A 158 4.51 -8.37 19.52
C VAL A 158 4.78 -9.63 18.70
N MET A 159 5.16 -10.75 19.30
CA MET A 159 5.26 -12.05 18.60
C MET A 159 3.88 -12.51 18.11
N ILE A 160 2.85 -12.45 18.97
CA ILE A 160 1.46 -12.74 18.57
C ILE A 160 1.02 -11.80 17.45
N ALA A 161 1.33 -10.51 17.56
CA ALA A 161 0.97 -9.52 16.54
C ALA A 161 1.68 -9.75 15.20
N SER A 162 2.93 -10.23 15.24
CA SER A 162 3.73 -10.54 14.03
C SER A 162 3.26 -11.81 13.33
N TYR A 163 2.78 -12.81 14.08
CA TYR A 163 2.16 -14.01 13.51
C TYR A 163 0.79 -13.71 12.85
N GLY A 164 0.11 -12.64 13.29
CA GLY A 164 -1.15 -12.19 12.72
C GLY A 164 -1.03 -11.23 11.53
N GLU A 165 0.18 -10.89 11.06
CA GLU A 165 0.39 -10.00 9.91
C GLU A 165 0.27 -10.78 8.59
N ILE A 166 -0.63 -10.34 7.72
CA ILE A 166 -0.94 -11.02 6.44
C ILE A 166 0.16 -10.76 5.41
N LEU A 167 0.76 -9.56 5.43
CA LEU A 167 1.81 -9.13 4.50
C LEU A 167 3.19 -9.19 5.17
N PHE A 168 3.48 -10.28 5.89
CA PHE A 168 4.73 -10.42 6.63
C PHE A 168 5.93 -10.63 5.70
N ASN A 169 6.78 -9.61 5.58
CA ASN A 169 8.06 -9.70 4.88
C ASN A 169 9.22 -9.74 5.89
N ALA A 170 9.95 -10.85 5.94
CA ALA A 170 11.07 -11.04 6.86
C ALA A 170 12.19 -10.00 6.69
N SER A 171 12.51 -9.59 5.46
CA SER A 171 13.50 -8.54 5.18
C SER A 171 13.06 -7.20 5.76
N GLY A 172 11.79 -6.84 5.57
CA GLY A 172 11.18 -5.65 6.15
C GLY A 172 11.21 -5.65 7.68
N PHE A 173 10.87 -6.79 8.29
CA PHE A 173 10.92 -6.99 9.73
C PHE A 173 12.35 -6.83 10.28
N ILE A 174 13.34 -7.43 9.63
CA ILE A 174 14.76 -7.30 10.01
C ILE A 174 15.22 -5.84 9.91
N PHE A 175 14.92 -5.13 8.82
CA PHE A 175 15.21 -3.70 8.71
C PHE A 175 14.52 -2.88 9.81
N GLN A 176 13.27 -3.16 10.14
CA GLN A 176 12.55 -2.44 11.19
C GLN A 176 13.14 -2.71 12.60
N VAL A 177 13.56 -3.94 12.88
CA VAL A 177 14.23 -4.32 14.14
C VAL A 177 15.59 -3.63 14.27
N PHE A 178 16.41 -3.61 13.21
CA PHE A 178 17.66 -2.83 13.20
C PHE A 178 17.41 -1.33 13.37
N GLY A 179 16.39 -0.77 12.71
CA GLY A 179 15.99 0.63 12.88
C GLY A 179 15.62 0.98 14.32
N ILE A 180 14.84 0.11 14.99
CA ILE A 180 14.50 0.24 16.42
C ILE A 180 15.75 0.11 17.31
N GLY A 181 16.67 -0.81 16.98
CA GLY A 181 17.94 -0.97 17.69
C GLY A 181 18.83 0.26 17.62
N PHE A 182 19.01 0.83 16.42
CA PHE A 182 19.81 2.05 16.23
C PHE A 182 19.15 3.27 16.89
N GLU A 183 17.82 3.42 16.81
CA GLU A 183 17.11 4.48 17.52
C GLU A 183 17.25 4.34 19.04
N ALA A 184 17.17 3.11 19.57
CA ALA A 184 17.39 2.83 20.98
C ALA A 184 18.80 3.20 21.46
N VAL A 185 19.84 2.84 20.70
CA VAL A 185 21.23 3.22 21.02
C VAL A 185 21.38 4.74 21.02
N ARG A 186 20.85 5.44 20.00
CA ARG A 186 20.77 6.90 19.93
C ARG A 186 20.09 7.48 21.18
N LEU A 187 18.91 6.98 21.56
CA LEU A 187 18.14 7.46 22.71
C LEU A 187 18.93 7.30 24.02
N VAL A 188 19.61 6.16 24.22
CA VAL A 188 20.46 5.93 25.40
C VAL A 188 21.69 6.85 25.39
N MET A 189 22.33 7.08 24.25
CA MET A 189 23.45 8.02 24.13
C MET A 189 23.03 9.47 24.46
N VAL A 190 21.87 9.90 23.95
CA VAL A 190 21.28 11.21 24.27
C VAL A 190 20.92 11.29 25.76
N GLN A 191 20.28 10.25 26.33
CA GLN A 191 19.97 10.18 27.75
C GLN A 191 21.22 10.26 28.62
N ARG A 192 22.29 9.54 28.27
CA ARG A 192 23.57 9.55 28.99
C ARG A 192 24.21 10.95 28.99
N LEU A 193 24.17 11.64 27.86
CA LEU A 193 24.66 13.02 27.73
C LEU A 193 23.85 13.96 28.63
N LEU A 194 22.52 13.93 28.54
CA LEU A 194 21.59 14.73 29.35
C LEU A 194 21.65 14.45 30.86
N SER A 195 21.93 13.21 31.25
CA SER A 195 21.89 12.77 32.66
C SER A 195 23.24 12.89 33.37
N SER A 196 24.32 13.16 32.64
CA SER A 196 25.65 13.33 33.22
C SER A 196 25.72 14.62 34.04
N ALA A 197 26.27 14.55 35.26
CA ALA A 197 26.24 15.66 36.21
C ALA A 197 26.99 16.92 35.73
N GLU A 198 27.95 16.76 34.83
CA GLU A 198 28.73 17.84 34.19
C GLU A 198 27.97 18.54 33.04
N PHE A 199 26.90 17.93 32.51
CA PHE A 199 26.20 18.38 31.30
C PHE A 199 24.66 18.36 31.45
N LYS A 200 24.12 18.86 32.57
CA LYS A 200 22.67 19.16 32.68
C LYS A 200 22.26 20.20 31.63
N MET A 201 21.80 19.71 30.47
CA MET A 201 21.32 20.52 29.36
C MET A 201 19.80 20.46 29.25
N ASP A 202 19.17 21.58 28.92
CA ASP A 202 17.81 21.57 28.39
C ASP A 202 17.77 20.87 27.02
N PRO A 203 16.66 20.22 26.64
CA PRO A 203 16.58 19.50 25.36
C PRO A 203 16.81 20.41 24.13
N LEU A 204 16.53 21.72 24.27
CA LEU A 204 16.80 22.72 23.23
C LEU A 204 18.31 23.02 23.07
N VAL A 205 19.06 23.02 24.17
CA VAL A 205 20.53 23.13 24.16
C VAL A 205 21.15 21.87 23.56
N SER A 206 20.57 20.69 23.82
CA SER A 206 20.99 19.46 23.14
C SER A 206 20.72 19.51 21.63
N LEU A 207 19.56 20.01 21.19
CA LEU A 207 19.23 20.21 19.77
C LEU A 207 20.27 21.08 19.05
N TYR A 208 20.71 22.18 19.68
CA TYR A 208 21.79 23.03 19.16
C TYR A 208 23.07 22.23 18.87
N TYR A 209 23.43 21.27 19.73
CA TYR A 209 24.64 20.48 19.57
C TYR A 209 24.50 19.31 18.57
N PHE A 210 23.36 18.61 18.53
CA PHE A 210 23.18 17.44 17.63
C PHE A 210 22.63 17.79 16.24
N ALA A 211 21.80 18.82 16.08
CA ALA A 211 21.20 19.14 14.78
C ALA A 211 22.23 19.35 13.64
N PRO A 212 23.37 20.05 13.84
CA PRO A 212 24.37 20.22 12.78
C PRO A 212 24.96 18.88 12.30
N ILE A 213 25.38 18.00 13.22
CA ILE A 213 26.01 16.73 12.82
C ILE A 213 24.99 15.77 12.22
N CYS A 214 23.75 15.74 12.73
CA CYS A 214 22.68 14.96 12.14
C CYS A 214 22.35 15.45 10.72
N ALA A 215 22.32 16.77 10.49
CA ALA A 215 22.11 17.35 9.17
C ALA A 215 23.22 16.95 8.18
N VAL A 216 24.50 17.06 8.58
CA VAL A 216 25.63 16.65 7.73
C VAL A 216 25.58 15.16 7.41
N MET A 217 25.36 14.30 8.39
CA MET A 217 25.27 12.85 8.17
C MET A 217 24.07 12.48 7.28
N ASN A 218 22.89 13.07 7.49
CA ASN A 218 21.72 12.83 6.64
C ASN A 218 21.89 13.42 5.23
N PHE A 219 22.62 14.52 5.07
CA PHE A 219 22.96 15.08 3.76
C PHE A 219 23.87 14.13 2.96
N VAL A 220 24.86 13.49 3.60
CA VAL A 220 25.67 12.43 2.96
C VAL A 220 24.79 11.26 2.52
N LEU A 221 23.81 10.86 3.32
CA LEU A 221 22.87 9.79 2.93
C LEU A 221 21.94 10.20 1.78
N PHE A 222 21.42 11.43 1.81
CA PHE A 222 20.66 12.01 0.72
C PHE A 222 21.46 11.96 -0.59
N LEU A 223 22.75 12.33 -0.55
CA LEU A 223 23.65 12.27 -1.70
C LEU A 223 23.85 10.85 -2.25
N VAL A 224 23.77 9.81 -1.41
CA VAL A 224 23.94 8.40 -1.83
C VAL A 224 22.63 7.75 -2.30
N PHE A 225 21.50 8.05 -1.66
CA PHE A 225 20.24 7.31 -1.87
C PHE A 225 19.15 8.05 -2.64
N GLU A 226 19.13 9.40 -2.63
CA GLU A 226 18.04 10.21 -3.19
C GLU A 226 18.48 11.24 -4.24
N SER A 227 19.78 11.52 -4.35
CA SER A 227 20.33 12.55 -5.26
C SER A 227 19.95 12.38 -6.73
N GLY A 228 19.96 11.15 -7.24
CA GLY A 228 19.61 10.83 -8.63
C GLY A 228 18.12 10.99 -8.96
N SER A 229 17.25 10.99 -7.95
CA SER A 229 15.79 11.06 -8.13
C SER A 229 15.22 12.47 -7.92
N LEU A 230 16.03 13.43 -7.44
CA LEU A 230 15.54 14.75 -7.02
C LEU A 230 15.81 15.81 -8.09
N GLY A 231 14.88 15.93 -9.05
CA GLY A 231 14.88 16.99 -10.06
C GLY A 231 14.57 18.37 -9.47
N VAL A 232 15.25 19.41 -9.96
CA VAL A 232 15.02 20.81 -9.55
C VAL A 232 13.58 21.27 -9.83
N SER A 233 12.94 20.70 -10.87
CA SER A 233 11.53 20.91 -11.22
C SER A 233 10.57 20.53 -10.09
N GLU A 234 10.74 19.35 -9.47
CA GLU A 234 9.87 18.89 -8.39
C GLU A 234 10.04 19.72 -7.11
N LEU A 235 11.26 20.21 -6.85
CA LEU A 235 11.55 21.07 -5.71
C LEU A 235 10.86 22.44 -5.84
N LEU A 236 10.84 23.00 -7.06
CA LEU A 236 10.13 24.24 -7.38
C LEU A 236 8.59 24.07 -7.34
N ARG A 237 8.08 22.89 -7.71
CA ARG A 237 6.65 22.56 -7.70
C ARG A 237 6.03 22.57 -6.29
N VAL A 238 6.74 22.07 -5.28
CA VAL A 238 6.29 22.11 -3.87
C VAL A 238 6.42 23.53 -3.30
N GLY A 239 7.41 24.29 -3.76
CA GLY A 239 7.61 25.71 -3.43
C GLY A 239 8.37 25.95 -2.12
N TRP A 240 9.30 26.89 -2.15
CA TRP A 240 10.17 27.22 -1.01
C TRP A 240 9.43 27.65 0.26
N LEU A 241 8.31 28.37 0.11
CA LEU A 241 7.49 28.79 1.26
C LEU A 241 6.89 27.58 2.00
N THR A 242 6.50 26.55 1.28
CA THR A 242 5.93 25.32 1.85
C THR A 242 6.98 24.54 2.64
N PHE A 243 8.19 24.40 2.09
CA PHE A 243 9.33 23.83 2.82
C PHE A 243 9.71 24.64 4.06
N LEU A 244 9.65 25.98 4.00
CA LEU A 244 9.90 26.84 5.16
C LEU A 244 8.84 26.64 6.25
N LEU A 245 7.55 26.61 5.88
CA LEU A 245 6.44 26.39 6.82
C LEU A 245 6.52 25.00 7.46
N ASN A 246 6.79 23.94 6.68
CA ASN A 246 6.92 22.57 7.22
C ASN A 246 8.08 22.49 8.23
N ALA A 247 9.23 23.09 7.90
CA ALA A 247 10.38 23.15 8.80
C ALA A 247 10.12 24.00 10.06
N LEU A 248 9.34 25.09 9.95
CA LEU A 248 8.91 25.91 11.08
C LEU A 248 8.02 25.12 12.05
N VAL A 249 7.08 24.32 11.54
CA VAL A 249 6.23 23.43 12.37
C VAL A 249 7.07 22.34 13.03
N ALA A 250 8.02 21.73 12.31
CA ALA A 250 8.95 20.73 12.86
C ALA A 250 9.87 21.32 13.95
N PHE A 251 10.36 22.55 13.78
CA PHE A 251 11.10 23.26 14.82
C PHE A 251 10.20 23.64 16.01
N GLY A 252 8.98 24.09 15.75
CA GLY A 252 7.97 24.40 16.77
C GLY A 252 7.65 23.19 17.65
N LEU A 253 7.60 21.98 17.08
CA LEU A 253 7.46 20.73 17.83
C LEU A 253 8.62 20.54 18.84
N ASN A 254 9.87 20.72 18.40
CA ASN A 254 11.05 20.64 19.26
C ASN A 254 11.09 21.70 20.36
N VAL A 255 10.57 22.90 20.10
CA VAL A 255 10.41 23.95 21.13
C VAL A 255 9.28 23.59 22.10
N SER A 256 8.16 23.07 21.61
CA SER A 256 7.00 22.72 22.44
C SER A 256 7.31 21.61 23.46
N VAL A 257 8.12 20.61 23.10
CA VAL A 257 8.48 19.52 24.03
C VAL A 257 9.36 20.02 25.19
N VAL A 258 10.19 21.03 24.97
CA VAL A 258 11.01 21.66 26.03
C VAL A 258 10.12 22.38 27.04
N PHE A 259 9.19 23.20 26.56
CA PHE A 259 8.20 23.85 27.42
C PHE A 259 7.29 22.82 28.13
N LEU A 260 6.95 21.71 27.46
CA LEU A 260 6.14 20.65 28.04
C LEU A 260 6.86 19.93 29.19
N ILE A 261 8.13 19.55 29.00
CA ILE A 261 8.99 18.97 30.04
C ILE A 261 9.12 19.92 31.24
N GLY A 262 9.27 21.23 31.00
CA GLY A 262 9.33 22.25 32.05
C GLY A 262 8.01 22.53 32.79
N LYS A 263 6.87 21.97 32.36
CA LYS A 263 5.52 22.25 32.91
C LYS A 263 4.70 21.01 33.28
N THR A 264 5.11 19.82 32.87
CA THR A 264 4.40 18.55 33.12
C THR A 264 5.31 17.53 33.79
N SER A 265 4.72 16.49 34.38
CA SER A 265 5.49 15.37 34.92
C SER A 265 5.86 14.38 33.81
N SER A 266 6.96 13.65 34.02
CA SER A 266 7.38 12.52 33.16
C SER A 266 6.25 11.50 32.93
N LEU A 267 5.33 11.36 33.90
CA LEU A 267 4.16 10.49 33.81
C LEU A 267 3.17 10.96 32.72
N VAL A 268 2.86 12.26 32.67
CA VAL A 268 1.94 12.83 31.68
C VAL A 268 2.51 12.71 30.27
N LEU A 269 3.80 13.05 30.10
CA LEU A 269 4.52 12.85 28.84
C LEU A 269 4.43 11.41 28.34
N THR A 270 4.58 10.45 29.25
CA THR A 270 4.56 9.02 28.92
C THR A 270 3.15 8.53 28.56
N LEU A 271 2.12 8.95 29.31
CA LEU A 271 0.72 8.63 29.00
C LEU A 271 0.27 9.23 27.66
N CYS A 272 0.62 10.49 27.39
CA CYS A 272 0.32 11.13 26.10
C CYS A 272 1.10 10.48 24.94
N GLY A 273 2.31 9.97 25.19
CA GLY A 273 3.07 9.15 24.24
C GLY A 273 2.32 7.87 23.84
N VAL A 274 1.88 7.08 24.82
CA VAL A 274 1.10 5.84 24.57
C VAL A 274 -0.21 6.15 23.83
N LEU A 275 -0.92 7.22 24.23
CA LEU A 275 -2.14 7.64 23.54
C LEU A 275 -1.86 8.04 22.08
N LYS A 276 -0.77 8.78 21.82
CA LYS A 276 -0.34 9.14 20.45
C LYS A 276 -0.06 7.89 19.61
N ASP A 277 0.60 6.89 20.16
CA ASP A 277 0.92 5.65 19.42
C ASP A 277 -0.36 4.86 19.05
N ILE A 278 -1.33 4.75 19.98
CA ILE A 278 -2.65 4.17 19.70
C ILE A 278 -3.38 4.96 18.61
N LEU A 279 -3.43 6.29 18.72
CA LEU A 279 -4.09 7.15 17.74
C LEU A 279 -3.45 7.06 16.36
N LEU A 280 -2.13 6.87 16.26
CA LEU A 280 -1.42 6.67 15.00
C LEU A 280 -1.75 5.32 14.35
N VAL A 281 -1.93 4.25 15.13
CA VAL A 281 -2.39 2.95 14.60
C VAL A 281 -3.85 3.02 14.15
N CYS A 282 -4.74 3.66 14.92
CA CYS A 282 -6.12 3.90 14.49
C CYS A 282 -6.18 4.74 13.21
N ALA A 283 -5.41 5.83 13.13
CA ALA A 283 -5.32 6.66 11.94
C ALA A 283 -4.71 5.89 10.75
N SER A 284 -3.71 5.02 10.96
CA SER A 284 -3.13 4.23 9.86
C SER A 284 -4.11 3.22 9.28
N MET A 285 -4.94 2.58 10.13
CA MET A 285 -6.03 1.71 9.69
C MET A 285 -7.11 2.49 8.92
N ILE A 286 -7.53 3.67 9.42
CA ILE A 286 -8.57 4.49 8.77
C ILE A 286 -8.11 5.04 7.41
N ILE A 287 -6.87 5.55 7.33
CA ILE A 287 -6.40 6.35 6.19
C ILE A 287 -5.78 5.49 5.08
N TRP A 288 -5.22 4.32 5.40
CA TRP A 288 -4.62 3.42 4.40
C TRP A 288 -5.38 2.10 4.20
N GLY A 289 -6.49 1.87 4.92
CA GLY A 289 -7.35 0.69 4.74
C GLY A 289 -6.70 -0.67 5.01
N ASN A 290 -5.46 -0.72 5.54
CA ASN A 290 -4.70 -1.95 5.74
C ASN A 290 -5.48 -2.92 6.66
N PRO A 291 -5.77 -4.15 6.21
CA PRO A 291 -6.51 -5.13 7.01
C PRO A 291 -5.65 -5.60 8.20
N VAL A 292 -6.12 -5.33 9.42
CA VAL A 292 -5.49 -5.80 10.66
C VAL A 292 -6.28 -6.99 11.17
N THR A 293 -5.61 -8.14 11.37
CA THR A 293 -6.30 -9.35 11.84
C THR A 293 -6.71 -9.24 13.31
N ILE A 294 -7.70 -10.04 13.71
CA ILE A 294 -8.12 -10.14 15.12
C ILE A 294 -6.93 -10.58 16.01
N LEU A 295 -6.08 -11.49 15.51
CA LEU A 295 -4.88 -11.94 16.21
C LEU A 295 -3.85 -10.79 16.37
N GLN A 296 -3.67 -9.99 15.32
CA GLN A 296 -2.79 -8.82 15.33
C GLN A 296 -3.28 -7.74 16.30
N PHE A 297 -4.57 -7.46 16.31
CA PHE A 297 -5.20 -6.54 17.27
C PHE A 297 -5.04 -7.04 18.72
N PHE A 298 -5.27 -8.33 18.97
CA PHE A 298 -5.12 -8.94 20.29
C PHE A 298 -3.66 -8.91 20.78
N GLY A 299 -2.70 -9.30 19.94
CA GLY A 299 -1.27 -9.23 20.25
C GLY A 299 -0.81 -7.80 20.55
N TYR A 300 -1.25 -6.82 19.76
CA TYR A 300 -0.94 -5.41 20.02
C TYR A 300 -1.58 -4.89 21.31
N GLY A 301 -2.80 -5.34 21.66
CA GLY A 301 -3.43 -5.05 22.95
C GLY A 301 -2.63 -5.57 24.15
N ILE A 302 -2.04 -6.76 24.05
CA ILE A 302 -1.10 -7.31 25.05
C ILE A 302 0.16 -6.45 25.12
N ALA A 303 0.75 -6.08 23.97
CA ALA A 303 1.95 -5.26 23.90
C ALA A 303 1.76 -3.86 24.53
N LEU A 304 0.63 -3.20 24.24
CA LEU A 304 0.23 -1.93 24.86
C LEU A 304 0.04 -2.04 26.37
N SER A 305 -0.60 -3.12 26.83
CA SER A 305 -0.82 -3.39 28.26
C SER A 305 0.52 -3.59 28.99
N GLY A 306 1.43 -4.35 28.39
CA GLY A 306 2.81 -4.51 28.89
C GLY A 306 3.60 -3.20 28.89
N LEU A 307 3.44 -2.36 27.85
CA LEU A 307 4.06 -1.04 27.75
C LEU A 307 3.59 -0.11 28.86
N LEU A 308 2.28 -0.06 29.10
CA LEU A 308 1.68 0.72 30.19
C LEU A 308 2.22 0.24 31.56
N TYR A 309 2.25 -1.07 31.77
CA TYR A 309 2.76 -1.70 33.00
C TYR A 309 4.26 -1.44 33.23
N TYR A 310 5.07 -1.50 32.17
CA TYR A 310 6.49 -1.15 32.20
C TYR A 310 6.72 0.33 32.56
N LYS A 311 5.93 1.24 31.98
CA LYS A 311 6.10 2.70 32.14
C LYS A 311 5.56 3.28 33.45
N LEU A 312 4.40 2.83 33.93
CA LEU A 312 3.78 3.36 35.15
C LEU A 312 4.03 2.52 36.40
N GLY A 313 4.15 1.19 36.25
CA GLY A 313 4.15 0.25 37.37
C GLY A 313 2.75 -0.03 37.93
N ALA A 314 2.60 -1.14 38.64
CA ALA A 314 1.31 -1.66 39.11
C ALA A 314 0.53 -0.66 39.99
N GLU A 315 1.19 -0.09 40.98
CA GLU A 315 0.58 0.77 42.01
C GLU A 315 0.07 2.09 41.44
N LYS A 316 0.83 2.72 40.54
CA LYS A 316 0.37 3.96 39.88
C LYS A 316 -0.73 3.69 38.87
N ILE A 317 -0.78 2.51 38.26
CA ILE A 317 -1.92 2.13 37.41
C ILE A 317 -3.17 1.96 38.26
N SER A 318 -3.12 1.26 39.40
CA SER A 318 -4.29 1.10 40.26
C SER A 318 -4.73 2.41 40.90
N GLU A 319 -3.80 3.26 41.33
CA GLU A 319 -4.08 4.61 41.86
C GLU A 319 -4.71 5.52 40.79
N GLN A 320 -4.13 5.60 39.59
CA GLN A 320 -4.69 6.40 38.50
C GLN A 320 -6.01 5.84 37.98
N PHE A 321 -6.19 4.51 37.97
CA PHE A 321 -7.47 3.88 37.62
C PHE A 321 -8.55 4.13 38.67
N ALA A 322 -8.19 4.11 39.96
CA ALA A 322 -9.08 4.52 41.05
C ALA A 322 -9.44 6.02 40.96
N HIS A 323 -8.47 6.88 40.65
CA HIS A 323 -8.70 8.31 40.43
C HIS A 323 -9.55 8.57 39.19
N LEU A 324 -9.34 7.86 38.07
CA LEU A 324 -10.17 7.93 36.87
C LEU A 324 -11.58 7.40 37.10
N ARG A 325 -11.75 6.32 37.87
CA ARG A 325 -13.06 5.78 38.27
C ARG A 325 -13.79 6.76 39.20
N GLY A 326 -13.07 7.44 40.08
CA GLY A 326 -13.57 8.54 40.93
C GLY A 326 -13.85 9.84 40.17
N LEU A 327 -13.09 10.15 39.12
CA LEU A 327 -13.34 11.29 38.25
C LEU A 327 -14.53 11.01 37.33
N GLY A 328 -14.65 9.78 36.83
CA GLY A 328 -15.79 9.28 36.07
C GLY A 328 -17.08 9.33 36.88
N SER A 329 -17.08 8.88 38.14
CA SER A 329 -18.25 9.00 39.01
C SER A 329 -18.58 10.46 39.34
N ARG A 330 -17.59 11.33 39.57
CA ARG A 330 -17.79 12.78 39.79
C ARG A 330 -18.28 13.51 38.53
N LEU A 331 -17.83 13.14 37.34
CA LEU A 331 -18.30 13.67 36.06
C LEU A 331 -19.73 13.19 35.74
N CYS A 332 -20.03 11.91 36.01
CA CYS A 332 -21.39 11.37 35.94
C CYS A 332 -22.36 12.03 36.92
N ALA A 333 -21.88 12.53 38.07
CA ALA A 333 -22.68 13.19 39.09
C ALA A 333 -22.88 14.71 38.88
N ARG A 334 -22.00 15.41 38.13
CA ARG A 334 -21.97 16.89 38.12
C ARG A 334 -22.66 17.56 36.93
N SER A 335 -22.93 16.86 35.83
CA SER A 335 -23.81 17.37 34.76
C SER A 335 -24.30 16.24 33.83
N PRO A 336 -25.61 16.11 33.57
CA PRO A 336 -26.13 15.10 32.63
C PRO A 336 -25.68 15.37 31.19
N THR A 337 -25.39 16.63 30.83
CA THR A 337 -24.92 17.02 29.49
C THR A 337 -23.48 16.53 29.25
N ASN A 338 -22.59 16.70 30.22
CA ASN A 338 -21.21 16.20 30.11
C ASN A 338 -21.14 14.67 30.18
N ARG A 339 -22.09 14.02 30.88
CA ARG A 339 -22.26 12.57 30.84
C ARG A 339 -22.61 12.08 29.42
N ARG A 340 -23.54 12.75 28.75
CA ARG A 340 -23.90 12.45 27.34
C ARG A 340 -22.74 12.72 26.38
N LEU A 341 -21.98 13.79 26.58
CA LEU A 341 -20.83 14.13 25.73
C LEU A 341 -19.65 13.15 25.91
N GLY A 342 -19.35 12.77 27.15
CA GLY A 342 -18.26 11.82 27.47
C GLY A 342 -18.58 10.39 27.06
N ILE A 343 -19.81 9.91 27.31
CA ILE A 343 -20.28 8.62 26.79
C ILE A 343 -20.35 8.68 25.26
N GLY A 344 -20.88 9.76 24.67
CA GLY A 344 -20.92 9.96 23.24
C GLY A 344 -19.54 9.88 22.57
N ALA A 345 -18.52 10.54 23.13
CA ALA A 345 -17.15 10.48 22.63
C ALA A 345 -16.52 9.09 22.77
N ALA A 346 -16.72 8.41 23.91
CA ALA A 346 -16.20 7.05 24.13
C ALA A 346 -16.91 6.01 23.24
N SER A 347 -18.22 6.12 23.08
CA SER A 347 -19.02 5.30 22.16
C SER A 347 -18.66 5.58 20.71
N LEU A 348 -18.46 6.85 20.31
CA LEU A 348 -18.01 7.21 18.96
C LEU A 348 -16.61 6.63 18.68
N PHE A 349 -15.69 6.72 19.63
CA PHE A 349 -14.35 6.14 19.49
C PHE A 349 -14.38 4.61 19.39
N MET A 350 -15.21 3.94 20.21
CA MET A 350 -15.44 2.49 20.13
C MET A 350 -16.14 2.09 18.82
N VAL A 351 -17.12 2.86 18.34
CA VAL A 351 -17.83 2.60 17.07
C VAL A 351 -16.92 2.86 15.87
N VAL A 352 -16.02 3.84 15.93
CA VAL A 352 -14.98 4.04 14.90
C VAL A 352 -13.99 2.88 14.92
N ILE A 353 -13.50 2.44 16.08
CA ILE A 353 -12.59 1.28 16.17
C ILE A 353 -13.27 0.00 15.68
N LEU A 354 -14.45 -0.34 16.21
CA LEU A 354 -15.23 -1.51 15.77
C LEU A 354 -15.59 -1.41 14.28
N GLY A 355 -15.99 -0.23 13.80
CA GLY A 355 -16.26 0.03 12.39
C GLY A 355 -15.04 -0.14 11.50
N THR A 356 -13.83 0.20 11.97
CA THR A 356 -12.57 -0.04 11.23
C THR A 356 -12.15 -1.51 11.26
N ILE A 357 -12.39 -2.23 12.36
CA ILE A 357 -12.17 -3.68 12.44
C ILE A 357 -13.13 -4.41 11.49
N TYR A 358 -14.39 -3.98 11.43
CA TYR A 358 -15.40 -4.53 10.52
C TYR A 358 -15.12 -4.18 9.05
N ARG A 359 -14.61 -2.97 8.77
CA ARG A 359 -14.06 -2.60 7.44
C ARG A 359 -12.80 -3.40 7.09
N GLY A 360 -12.00 -3.81 8.07
CA GLY A 360 -10.82 -4.66 7.86
C GLY A 360 -11.15 -6.08 7.36
N GLN A 361 -12.40 -6.54 7.50
CA GLN A 361 -12.85 -7.83 6.96
C GLN A 361 -13.30 -7.76 5.48
N TYR A 362 -13.47 -6.58 4.89
CA TYR A 362 -13.89 -6.41 3.50
C TYR A 362 -13.09 -5.28 2.83
N PRO A 363 -12.29 -5.55 1.78
CA PRO A 363 -11.40 -4.55 1.19
C PRO A 363 -12.20 -3.36 0.65
N ALA A 364 -12.07 -2.20 1.31
CA ALA A 364 -12.77 -0.99 0.94
C ALA A 364 -12.09 -0.32 -0.26
N ARG A 365 -12.81 -0.17 -1.37
CA ARG A 365 -12.42 0.73 -2.48
C ARG A 365 -12.23 2.15 -1.96
N ASP A 366 -11.14 2.79 -2.36
CA ASP A 366 -10.96 4.23 -2.19
C ASP A 366 -11.98 5.00 -3.03
N THR A 367 -12.63 6.00 -2.43
CA THR A 367 -13.51 6.96 -3.11
C THR A 367 -12.92 8.37 -3.02
N VAL A 368 -12.77 9.02 -4.18
CA VAL A 368 -12.27 10.39 -4.30
C VAL A 368 -13.45 11.33 -4.58
N PRO A 369 -13.61 12.44 -3.85
CA PRO A 369 -14.68 13.40 -4.11
C PRO A 369 -14.34 14.31 -5.29
N VAL A 370 -15.23 14.39 -6.28
CA VAL A 370 -15.10 15.30 -7.44
C VAL A 370 -16.18 16.39 -7.35
N GLY A 371 -15.76 17.66 -7.36
CA GLY A 371 -16.64 18.82 -7.40
C GLY A 371 -17.20 19.11 -8.79
N ALA A 372 -18.34 19.81 -8.87
CA ALA A 372 -19.14 19.98 -10.08
C ALA A 372 -18.95 21.36 -10.78
N GLN A 373 -19.06 21.42 -12.12
CA GLN A 373 -19.69 22.54 -12.86
C GLN A 373 -20.11 22.13 -14.29
N THR A 374 -21.04 22.88 -14.94
CA THR A 374 -22.23 22.22 -15.53
C THR A 374 -22.71 22.73 -16.90
N SER A 375 -22.66 21.84 -17.92
CA SER A 375 -23.60 21.74 -19.08
C SER A 375 -23.58 22.89 -20.13
N PRO A 376 -24.24 22.78 -21.32
CA PRO A 376 -25.07 21.70 -21.86
C PRO A 376 -24.74 21.20 -23.31
N SER A 377 -25.34 20.08 -23.69
CA SER A 377 -25.35 19.49 -25.05
C SER A 377 -26.34 20.21 -25.99
N PRO A 378 -26.29 19.91 -27.31
CA PRO A 378 -27.48 19.84 -28.14
C PRO A 378 -27.79 18.41 -28.61
N SER A 379 -29.02 18.01 -28.33
CA SER A 379 -29.67 16.72 -28.57
C SER A 379 -29.56 16.17 -30.01
N ARG A 380 -29.43 14.84 -30.13
CA ARG A 380 -30.00 14.08 -31.26
C ARG A 380 -30.74 12.84 -30.77
N VAL A 381 -32.07 12.96 -30.81
CA VAL A 381 -33.09 11.94 -31.09
C VAL A 381 -32.78 10.49 -30.69
N ILE A 382 -33.48 10.00 -29.66
CA ILE A 382 -33.73 8.57 -29.45
C ILE A 382 -34.94 8.16 -30.30
N PRO A 383 -34.84 7.07 -31.09
CA PRO A 383 -36.00 6.29 -31.49
C PRO A 383 -35.93 4.85 -30.95
N ASN A 384 -37.02 4.46 -30.27
CA ASN A 384 -37.50 3.10 -30.00
C ASN A 384 -36.82 2.21 -28.94
N ASN A 385 -37.70 1.53 -28.21
CA ASN A 385 -37.43 0.49 -27.22
C ASN A 385 -36.81 -0.77 -27.88
N SER A 386 -35.50 -0.85 -27.92
CA SER A 386 -34.79 -2.13 -27.87
C SER A 386 -34.12 -2.28 -26.51
N VAL A 387 -34.50 -3.30 -25.74
CA VAL A 387 -33.61 -3.80 -24.69
C VAL A 387 -32.37 -4.33 -25.41
N SER A 388 -31.29 -3.54 -25.42
CA SER A 388 -30.05 -3.92 -26.10
C SER A 388 -29.57 -5.22 -25.48
N ARG A 389 -29.60 -6.30 -26.25
CA ARG A 389 -28.95 -7.55 -25.85
C ARG A 389 -27.45 -7.26 -25.75
N SER A 390 -26.81 -7.91 -24.79
CA SER A 390 -25.36 -7.81 -24.68
C SER A 390 -24.72 -8.61 -25.82
N ARG A 391 -23.67 -8.06 -26.43
CA ARG A 391 -23.03 -8.68 -27.62
C ARG A 391 -21.90 -9.62 -27.20
N LEU A 392 -21.80 -10.76 -27.87
CA LEU A 392 -20.70 -11.71 -27.74
C LEU A 392 -20.09 -12.03 -29.11
N ASP A 393 -18.87 -11.56 -29.34
CA ASP A 393 -18.10 -11.97 -30.53
C ASP A 393 -17.40 -13.31 -30.22
N ILE A 394 -17.58 -14.32 -31.06
CA ILE A 394 -16.90 -15.62 -31.01
C ILE A 394 -15.81 -15.62 -32.08
N VAL A 395 -14.55 -15.56 -31.67
CA VAL A 395 -13.39 -15.37 -32.53
C VAL A 395 -12.59 -16.65 -32.65
N ILE A 396 -12.49 -17.16 -33.88
CA ILE A 396 -11.86 -18.43 -34.21
C ILE A 396 -10.66 -18.18 -35.09
N SER A 397 -9.51 -18.79 -34.75
CA SER A 397 -8.30 -18.75 -35.55
C SER A 397 -8.07 -20.09 -36.25
N MET A 398 -8.07 -20.07 -37.58
CA MET A 398 -8.08 -21.26 -38.43
C MET A 398 -6.99 -21.19 -39.52
N PHE A 399 -6.36 -22.32 -39.83
CA PHE A 399 -5.50 -22.53 -41.00
C PHE A 399 -6.04 -23.64 -41.90
N LYS A 400 -5.99 -24.90 -41.45
CA LYS A 400 -6.33 -26.11 -42.25
C LYS A 400 -7.04 -27.21 -41.44
N GLU A 401 -7.63 -26.83 -40.32
CA GLU A 401 -8.37 -27.71 -39.42
C GLU A 401 -9.68 -28.18 -40.10
N ASN A 402 -10.33 -29.21 -39.56
CA ASN A 402 -11.54 -29.76 -40.15
C ASN A 402 -12.74 -28.81 -39.98
N THR A 403 -13.25 -28.25 -41.08
CA THR A 403 -14.36 -27.28 -41.12
C THR A 403 -15.63 -27.78 -40.44
N GLN A 404 -15.97 -29.07 -40.61
CA GLN A 404 -17.11 -29.69 -39.94
C GLN A 404 -16.91 -29.72 -38.42
N SER A 405 -15.69 -30.01 -37.94
CA SER A 405 -15.40 -29.98 -36.50
C SER A 405 -15.46 -28.57 -35.92
N VAL A 406 -15.19 -27.52 -36.71
CA VAL A 406 -15.38 -26.13 -36.29
C VAL A 406 -16.87 -25.82 -36.16
N HIS A 407 -17.66 -26.20 -37.17
CA HIS A 407 -19.11 -26.03 -37.18
C HIS A 407 -19.77 -26.67 -35.96
N ASP A 408 -19.47 -27.96 -35.72
CA ASP A 408 -20.08 -28.72 -34.63
C ASP A 408 -19.74 -28.10 -33.25
N GLN A 409 -18.50 -27.62 -33.06
CA GLN A 409 -18.10 -26.89 -31.85
C GLN A 409 -18.83 -25.54 -31.70
N VAL A 410 -18.98 -24.78 -32.78
CA VAL A 410 -19.69 -23.50 -32.77
C VAL A 410 -21.17 -23.70 -32.46
N GLU A 411 -21.82 -24.67 -33.09
CA GLU A 411 -23.23 -25.03 -32.82
C GLU A 411 -23.42 -25.46 -31.36
N GLU A 412 -22.55 -26.31 -30.83
CA GLU A 412 -22.60 -26.72 -29.42
C GLU A 412 -22.38 -25.55 -28.45
N ILE A 413 -21.49 -24.59 -28.73
CA ILE A 413 -21.33 -23.37 -27.92
C ILE A 413 -22.57 -22.50 -27.99
N LEU A 414 -23.12 -22.25 -29.18
CA LEU A 414 -24.33 -21.46 -29.38
C LEU A 414 -25.57 -22.11 -28.74
N SER A 415 -25.57 -23.43 -28.57
CA SER A 415 -26.63 -24.18 -27.87
C SER A 415 -26.68 -23.94 -26.34
N LEU A 416 -25.62 -23.38 -25.75
CA LEU A 416 -25.50 -23.21 -24.30
C LEU A 416 -26.55 -22.21 -23.76
N PRO A 417 -27.32 -22.56 -22.71
CA PRO A 417 -28.42 -21.71 -22.23
C PRO A 417 -27.96 -20.33 -21.76
N GLN A 418 -26.72 -20.21 -21.28
CA GLN A 418 -26.05 -18.99 -20.81
C GLN A 418 -25.81 -17.98 -21.95
N LEU A 419 -25.73 -18.45 -23.21
CA LEU A 419 -25.50 -17.60 -24.40
C LEU A 419 -26.81 -17.25 -25.13
N SER A 420 -27.90 -18.00 -24.90
CA SER A 420 -29.20 -17.86 -25.59
C SER A 420 -29.84 -16.46 -25.58
N ASN A 421 -29.50 -15.61 -24.59
CA ASN A 421 -30.01 -14.25 -24.45
C ASN A 421 -29.08 -13.16 -25.02
N LEU A 422 -27.92 -13.54 -25.56
CA LEU A 422 -26.94 -12.62 -26.12
C LEU A 422 -27.14 -12.44 -27.63
N GLU A 423 -26.59 -11.36 -28.17
CA GLU A 423 -26.42 -11.18 -29.61
C GLU A 423 -25.02 -11.72 -29.96
N THR A 424 -24.98 -12.96 -30.46
CA THR A 424 -23.75 -13.65 -30.83
C THR A 424 -23.33 -13.31 -32.26
N LYS A 425 -22.02 -13.23 -32.50
CA LYS A 425 -21.44 -13.12 -33.85
C LYS A 425 -20.20 -13.99 -33.97
N VAL A 426 -20.17 -14.90 -34.93
CA VAL A 426 -19.03 -15.78 -35.22
C VAL A 426 -18.10 -15.11 -36.25
N VAL A 427 -16.83 -14.93 -35.88
CA VAL A 427 -15.79 -14.31 -36.69
C VAL A 427 -14.63 -15.30 -36.84
N VAL A 428 -14.40 -15.78 -38.07
CA VAL A 428 -13.31 -16.71 -38.38
C VAL A 428 -12.19 -15.97 -39.11
N TYR A 429 -10.97 -16.07 -38.58
CA TYR A 429 -9.76 -15.61 -39.22
C TYR A 429 -9.04 -16.78 -39.89
N SER A 430 -8.97 -16.75 -41.23
CA SER A 430 -8.29 -17.79 -42.02
C SER A 430 -6.87 -17.37 -42.38
N MET A 431 -5.90 -18.19 -42.00
CA MET A 431 -4.49 -18.06 -42.35
C MET A 431 -4.14 -18.72 -43.70
N ASP A 432 -5.03 -19.54 -44.27
CA ASP A 432 -4.82 -20.13 -45.59
C ASP A 432 -5.26 -19.17 -46.70
N LYS A 433 -4.28 -18.64 -47.43
CA LYS A 433 -4.48 -17.76 -48.58
C LYS A 433 -5.12 -18.46 -49.80
N ALA A 434 -5.18 -19.80 -49.80
CA ALA A 434 -5.79 -20.59 -50.87
C ALA A 434 -7.24 -21.03 -50.56
N ALA A 435 -7.72 -20.82 -49.34
CA ALA A 435 -9.10 -21.17 -48.97
C ALA A 435 -10.10 -20.16 -49.56
N ASP A 436 -11.20 -20.65 -50.14
CA ASP A 436 -12.32 -19.79 -50.51
C ASP A 436 -13.13 -19.40 -49.26
N LEU A 437 -13.23 -18.09 -49.00
CA LEU A 437 -14.00 -17.56 -47.87
C LEU A 437 -15.50 -17.87 -48.00
N VAL A 438 -16.03 -18.03 -49.22
CA VAL A 438 -17.48 -18.26 -49.42
C VAL A 438 -17.86 -19.70 -49.07
N SER A 439 -17.08 -20.69 -49.53
CA SER A 439 -17.26 -22.08 -49.07
C SER A 439 -16.99 -22.22 -47.58
N LEU A 440 -15.90 -21.62 -47.07
CA LEU A 440 -15.49 -21.74 -45.67
C LEU A 440 -16.51 -21.12 -44.70
N ALA A 441 -17.12 -19.98 -45.04
CA ALA A 441 -18.21 -19.39 -44.24
C ALA A 441 -19.44 -20.31 -44.17
N LYS A 442 -19.78 -20.96 -45.29
CA LYS A 442 -20.91 -21.90 -45.36
C LYS A 442 -20.64 -23.19 -44.58
N GLU A 443 -19.40 -23.70 -44.62
CA GLU A 443 -19.02 -24.92 -43.92
C GLU A 443 -18.87 -24.70 -42.41
N THR A 444 -18.35 -23.55 -41.97
CA THR A 444 -18.12 -23.25 -40.54
C THR A 444 -19.29 -22.56 -39.84
N GLY A 445 -20.31 -22.09 -40.59
CA GLY A 445 -21.45 -21.37 -40.03
C GLY A 445 -21.13 -19.96 -39.53
N ALA A 446 -20.13 -19.29 -40.11
CA ALA A 446 -19.60 -18.02 -39.60
C ALA A 446 -20.27 -16.77 -40.20
N ASP A 447 -20.56 -15.77 -39.35
CA ASP A 447 -21.15 -14.49 -39.76
C ASP A 447 -20.14 -13.55 -40.47
N ALA A 448 -18.86 -13.70 -40.18
CA ALA A 448 -17.78 -12.94 -40.82
C ALA A 448 -16.53 -13.79 -40.98
N LEU A 449 -15.91 -13.69 -42.16
CA LEU A 449 -14.63 -14.32 -42.47
C LEU A 449 -13.61 -13.29 -42.97
N GLU A 450 -12.39 -13.36 -42.46
CA GLU A 450 -11.29 -12.50 -42.90
C GLU A 450 -10.00 -13.30 -43.10
N HIS A 451 -9.29 -13.05 -44.21
CA HIS A 451 -7.92 -13.56 -44.36
C HIS A 451 -6.93 -12.76 -43.51
N ILE A 452 -5.96 -13.46 -42.94
CA ILE A 452 -4.79 -12.91 -42.25
C ILE A 452 -3.51 -13.60 -42.75
N PRO A 453 -2.33 -12.96 -42.63
CA PRO A 453 -1.08 -13.66 -42.87
C PRO A 453 -0.89 -14.80 -41.86
N ASN A 454 -0.35 -15.94 -42.30
CA ASN A 454 0.03 -17.05 -41.42
C ASN A 454 1.33 -16.70 -40.66
N VAL A 455 1.20 -15.82 -39.67
CA VAL A 455 2.29 -15.28 -38.85
C VAL A 455 1.77 -15.11 -37.42
N GLY A 456 2.56 -15.48 -36.41
CA GLY A 456 2.20 -15.30 -34.99
C GLY A 456 1.24 -16.33 -34.41
N ARG A 457 0.97 -17.44 -35.11
CA ARG A 457 -0.05 -18.45 -34.77
C ARG A 457 -1.42 -17.82 -34.43
N GLU A 458 -2.24 -18.50 -33.64
CA GLU A 458 -3.57 -18.02 -33.24
C GLU A 458 -3.55 -16.70 -32.44
N THR A 459 -2.44 -16.42 -31.76
CA THR A 459 -2.27 -15.15 -31.03
C THR A 459 -2.22 -13.94 -31.99
N GLY A 460 -1.67 -14.10 -33.20
CA GLY A 460 -1.69 -13.06 -34.25
C GLY A 460 -3.11 -12.72 -34.71
N ALA A 461 -3.99 -13.72 -34.81
CA ALA A 461 -5.41 -13.53 -35.11
C ALA A 461 -6.13 -12.76 -34.00
N TYR A 462 -5.90 -13.12 -32.74
CA TYR A 462 -6.58 -12.49 -31.60
C TYR A 462 -6.16 -11.02 -31.42
N LEU A 463 -4.86 -10.72 -31.56
CA LEU A 463 -4.36 -9.34 -31.55
C LEU A 463 -4.89 -8.54 -32.75
N SER A 464 -5.02 -9.16 -33.92
CA SER A 464 -5.63 -8.53 -35.09
C SER A 464 -7.08 -8.14 -34.84
N HIS A 465 -7.90 -9.03 -34.26
CA HIS A 465 -9.27 -8.73 -33.88
C HIS A 465 -9.36 -7.57 -32.88
N ILE A 466 -8.61 -7.64 -31.78
CA ILE A 466 -8.58 -6.60 -30.73
C ILE A 466 -8.23 -5.23 -31.30
N LEU A 467 -7.25 -5.15 -32.20
CA LEU A 467 -6.79 -3.88 -32.76
C LEU A 467 -7.71 -3.34 -33.86
N ARG A 468 -8.26 -4.20 -34.73
CA ARG A 468 -9.21 -3.82 -35.79
C ARG A 468 -10.52 -3.31 -35.22
N HIS A 469 -11.05 -3.97 -34.18
CA HIS A 469 -12.35 -3.65 -33.60
C HIS A 469 -12.29 -2.77 -32.34
N TRP A 470 -11.12 -2.20 -31.99
CA TRP A 470 -10.89 -1.49 -30.73
C TRP A 470 -12.02 -0.52 -30.30
N GLU A 471 -12.56 0.28 -31.22
CA GLU A 471 -13.64 1.22 -30.90
C GLU A 471 -15.00 0.52 -30.67
N ASN A 472 -15.26 -0.60 -31.35
CA ASN A 472 -16.54 -1.33 -31.41
C ASN A 472 -16.44 -2.83 -31.03
N LEU A 473 -15.64 -3.16 -30.01
CA LEU A 473 -15.60 -4.50 -29.42
C LEU A 473 -16.99 -4.87 -28.86
N ALA A 474 -17.37 -6.15 -28.92
CA ALA A 474 -18.50 -6.68 -28.17
C ALA A 474 -18.34 -6.52 -26.64
N ASP A 475 -19.40 -6.73 -25.86
CA ASP A 475 -19.29 -6.66 -24.40
C ASP A 475 -18.34 -7.74 -23.87
N HIS A 476 -18.43 -8.93 -24.47
CA HIS A 476 -17.52 -10.05 -24.29
C HIS A 476 -17.02 -10.57 -25.63
N THR A 477 -15.83 -11.14 -25.62
CA THR A 477 -15.25 -11.86 -26.75
C THR A 477 -14.74 -13.22 -26.28
N LEU A 478 -15.22 -14.29 -26.91
CA LEU A 478 -14.72 -15.65 -26.74
C LEU A 478 -13.66 -15.90 -27.80
N PHE A 479 -12.42 -16.16 -27.39
CA PHE A 479 -11.33 -16.55 -28.27
C PHE A 479 -11.05 -18.05 -28.11
N PHE A 480 -11.00 -18.80 -29.21
CA PHE A 480 -10.51 -20.19 -29.21
C PHE A 480 -9.94 -20.64 -30.56
N HIS A 481 -9.19 -21.75 -30.53
CA HIS A 481 -8.64 -22.45 -31.69
C HIS A 481 -9.29 -23.84 -31.79
N PRO A 482 -9.63 -24.38 -32.99
CA PRO A 482 -10.54 -25.52 -33.12
C PRO A 482 -10.02 -26.87 -32.62
N GLU A 483 -8.72 -27.06 -32.45
CA GLU A 483 -8.15 -28.31 -31.94
C GLU A 483 -8.25 -28.37 -30.40
N ILE A 484 -9.44 -28.64 -29.89
CA ILE A 484 -9.73 -28.72 -28.45
C ILE A 484 -9.83 -30.19 -28.01
N GLU A 485 -8.73 -30.71 -27.43
CA GLU A 485 -8.64 -32.09 -26.92
C GLU A 485 -9.72 -32.46 -25.88
N ASP A 486 -10.28 -31.47 -25.17
CA ASP A 486 -11.35 -31.67 -24.18
C ASP A 486 -12.40 -30.56 -24.26
N PHE A 487 -13.25 -30.64 -25.28
CA PHE A 487 -14.33 -29.69 -25.50
C PHE A 487 -15.44 -29.78 -24.44
N GLY A 488 -15.60 -30.95 -23.82
CA GLY A 488 -16.60 -31.18 -22.76
C GLY A 488 -16.36 -30.32 -21.51
N HIS A 489 -15.09 -30.16 -21.10
CA HIS A 489 -14.74 -29.26 -20.00
C HIS A 489 -14.90 -27.77 -20.36
N VAL A 490 -14.66 -27.40 -21.62
CA VAL A 490 -14.88 -26.02 -22.09
C VAL A 490 -16.36 -25.64 -21.97
N LYS A 491 -17.27 -26.48 -22.47
CA LYS A 491 -18.73 -26.25 -22.35
C LYS A 491 -19.17 -26.13 -20.89
N ALA A 492 -18.83 -27.11 -20.06
CA ALA A 492 -19.19 -27.11 -18.63
C ALA A 492 -18.67 -25.87 -17.90
N ARG A 493 -17.48 -25.38 -18.25
CA ARG A 493 -16.90 -24.18 -17.63
C ARG A 493 -17.60 -22.88 -18.05
N ILE A 494 -18.09 -22.79 -19.28
CA ILE A 494 -18.95 -21.68 -19.72
C ILE A 494 -20.30 -21.76 -19.00
N GLU A 495 -20.92 -22.93 -18.92
CA GLU A 495 -22.20 -23.13 -18.21
C GLU A 495 -22.13 -22.73 -16.73
N ASP A 496 -21.10 -23.19 -16.02
CA ASP A 496 -20.97 -23.01 -14.58
C ASP A 496 -20.60 -21.57 -14.15
N PHE A 497 -19.80 -20.85 -14.98
CA PHE A 497 -19.07 -19.64 -14.55
C PHE A 497 -19.16 -18.43 -15.49
N PHE A 498 -19.77 -18.53 -16.67
CA PHE A 498 -19.97 -17.35 -17.52
C PHE A 498 -21.19 -16.53 -17.07
N LEU A 499 -20.95 -15.25 -16.76
CA LEU A 499 -21.95 -14.29 -16.30
C LEU A 499 -21.76 -12.95 -17.05
N PRO A 500 -22.80 -12.10 -17.17
CA PRO A 500 -22.65 -10.75 -17.76
C PRO A 500 -21.65 -9.84 -17.02
N SER A 501 -21.27 -10.18 -15.78
CA SER A 501 -20.25 -9.49 -14.98
C SER A 501 -18.84 -10.07 -15.12
N THR A 502 -18.66 -11.19 -15.84
CA THR A 502 -17.38 -11.89 -15.98
C THR A 502 -16.34 -10.99 -16.65
N GLY A 503 -15.27 -10.66 -15.93
CA GLY A 503 -14.19 -9.82 -16.46
C GLY A 503 -13.31 -10.59 -17.46
N MET A 504 -12.87 -11.77 -17.06
CA MET A 504 -12.15 -12.77 -17.86
C MET A 504 -12.46 -14.16 -17.28
N LEU A 505 -12.63 -15.15 -18.16
CA LEU A 505 -12.78 -16.57 -17.82
C LEU A 505 -11.81 -17.36 -18.71
N SER A 506 -10.74 -17.88 -18.11
CA SER A 506 -9.87 -18.85 -18.80
C SER A 506 -10.62 -20.17 -19.00
N LEU A 507 -10.48 -20.74 -20.21
CA LEU A 507 -11.02 -22.04 -20.62
C LEU A 507 -9.90 -23.09 -20.80
N GLY A 508 -8.69 -22.75 -20.33
CA GLY A 508 -7.52 -23.63 -20.29
C GLY A 508 -7.61 -24.71 -19.22
N VAL A 509 -6.74 -25.72 -19.32
CA VAL A 509 -6.66 -26.83 -18.36
C VAL A 509 -5.76 -26.45 -17.19
N GLY A 510 -6.27 -26.58 -15.96
CA GLY A 510 -5.51 -26.42 -14.71
C GLY A 510 -5.00 -24.99 -14.42
N HIS A 511 -4.60 -24.73 -13.17
CA HIS A 511 -3.94 -23.48 -12.82
C HIS A 511 -2.48 -23.51 -13.24
N ALA A 512 -2.12 -22.68 -14.21
CA ALA A 512 -0.73 -22.45 -14.58
C ALA A 512 -0.13 -21.33 -13.72
N GLU A 513 0.89 -21.61 -12.92
CA GLU A 513 1.63 -20.58 -12.17
C GLU A 513 3.12 -20.63 -12.48
N CYS A 514 3.79 -19.48 -12.46
CA CYS A 514 5.25 -19.43 -12.56
C CYS A 514 5.83 -18.29 -11.72
N SER A 515 7.10 -18.40 -11.33
CA SER A 515 7.82 -17.31 -10.66
C SER A 515 8.42 -16.35 -11.69
N CYS A 516 8.39 -15.04 -11.44
CA CYS A 516 8.99 -14.05 -12.34
C CYS A 516 10.53 -14.18 -12.50
N SER A 517 11.24 -14.86 -11.60
CA SER A 517 12.69 -15.07 -11.72
C SER A 517 13.05 -16.22 -12.68
N GLU A 518 12.30 -17.32 -12.61
CA GLU A 518 12.41 -18.47 -13.49
C GLU A 518 11.00 -18.98 -13.84
N CYS A 519 10.39 -18.38 -14.87
CA CYS A 519 9.06 -18.76 -15.30
C CYS A 519 9.12 -20.09 -16.06
N ARG A 520 9.03 -21.22 -15.36
CA ARG A 520 8.98 -22.58 -15.94
C ARG A 520 7.56 -22.94 -16.35
N ASP A 521 7.41 -23.80 -17.36
CA ASP A 521 6.11 -24.39 -17.65
C ASP A 521 5.74 -25.43 -16.57
N PRO A 522 4.53 -25.38 -15.99
CA PRO A 522 4.12 -26.33 -14.94
C PRO A 522 4.04 -27.79 -15.39
N TRP A 523 3.84 -28.05 -16.69
CA TRP A 523 3.70 -29.40 -17.26
C TRP A 523 4.95 -29.88 -17.99
N ALA A 524 5.82 -28.96 -18.42
CA ALA A 524 7.12 -29.22 -19.03
C ALA A 524 8.23 -28.42 -18.29
N PRO A 525 8.69 -28.86 -17.10
CA PRO A 525 9.60 -28.08 -16.25
C PRO A 525 10.99 -27.82 -16.86
N GLU A 526 11.33 -28.48 -17.96
CA GLU A 526 12.47 -28.22 -18.84
C GLU A 526 12.29 -26.95 -19.70
N HIS A 527 11.07 -26.49 -19.94
CA HIS A 527 10.76 -25.28 -20.71
C HIS A 527 10.66 -24.06 -19.78
N THR A 528 11.35 -22.97 -20.14
CA THR A 528 11.27 -21.66 -19.46
C THR A 528 10.77 -20.57 -20.39
N TRP A 529 9.76 -19.82 -19.96
CA TRP A 529 9.13 -18.71 -20.67
C TRP A 529 9.80 -17.38 -20.33
N THR A 530 11.01 -17.18 -20.87
CA THR A 530 11.93 -16.07 -20.53
C THR A 530 11.41 -14.67 -20.85
N ARG A 531 10.29 -14.53 -21.59
CA ARG A 531 9.67 -13.25 -21.99
C ARG A 531 8.42 -12.86 -21.20
N VAL A 532 7.87 -13.76 -20.38
CA VAL A 532 6.70 -13.47 -19.53
C VAL A 532 6.95 -12.32 -18.53
N PRO A 533 8.11 -12.22 -17.84
CA PRO A 533 8.37 -11.10 -16.92
C PRO A 533 8.41 -9.72 -17.57
N GLN A 534 8.84 -9.65 -18.83
CA GLN A 534 8.90 -8.44 -19.64
C GLN A 534 7.50 -8.05 -20.14
N ILE A 535 6.67 -9.03 -20.54
CA ILE A 535 5.25 -8.81 -20.86
C ILE A 535 4.52 -8.29 -19.61
N PHE A 536 4.74 -8.88 -18.44
CA PHE A 536 4.20 -8.38 -17.17
C PHE A 536 4.60 -6.91 -16.95
N SER A 537 5.90 -6.60 -17.07
CA SER A 537 6.39 -5.25 -16.81
C SER A 537 5.86 -4.22 -17.83
N ALA A 538 5.63 -4.61 -19.08
CA ALA A 538 4.99 -3.77 -20.09
C ALA A 538 3.51 -3.52 -19.81
N VAL A 539 2.78 -4.51 -19.27
CA VAL A 539 1.32 -4.41 -19.00
C VAL A 539 1.00 -3.69 -17.69
N TYR A 540 1.78 -3.95 -16.64
CA TYR A 540 1.57 -3.41 -15.31
C TYR A 540 2.34 -2.10 -15.06
N GLY A 541 3.43 -1.83 -15.78
CA GLY A 541 4.30 -0.67 -15.54
C GLY A 541 5.22 -0.81 -14.32
N GLU A 542 5.29 -2.02 -13.75
CA GLU A 542 6.05 -2.36 -12.55
C GLU A 542 6.98 -3.55 -12.83
N ILE A 543 8.05 -3.71 -12.04
CA ILE A 543 8.94 -4.88 -12.17
C ILE A 543 8.17 -6.13 -11.71
N CYS A 544 8.22 -7.20 -12.51
CA CYS A 544 7.58 -8.48 -12.20
C CYS A 544 7.96 -8.97 -10.78
N PRO A 545 6.97 -9.21 -9.88
CA PRO A 545 7.23 -9.46 -8.47
C PRO A 545 7.92 -10.82 -8.24
N SER A 546 8.66 -10.97 -7.14
CA SER A 546 9.31 -12.26 -6.81
C SER A 546 8.33 -13.38 -6.41
N THR A 547 7.03 -13.09 -6.35
CA THR A 547 5.96 -14.07 -6.11
C THR A 547 5.62 -14.82 -7.39
N ASN A 548 4.87 -15.91 -7.27
CA ASN A 548 4.25 -16.53 -8.44
C ASN A 548 3.24 -15.56 -9.09
N ILE A 549 3.02 -15.74 -10.39
CA ILE A 549 2.00 -15.07 -11.20
C ILE A 549 1.13 -16.11 -11.91
N LEU A 550 -0.15 -15.80 -12.08
CA LEU A 550 -1.10 -16.67 -12.77
C LEU A 550 -0.95 -16.52 -14.28
N LEU A 551 -0.71 -17.64 -14.96
CA LEU A 551 -0.60 -17.77 -16.41
C LEU A 551 -1.91 -18.31 -17.01
N SER A 552 -2.05 -18.17 -18.33
CA SER A 552 -3.00 -18.94 -19.13
C SER A 552 -2.36 -20.24 -19.62
N TYR A 553 -3.15 -21.31 -19.81
CA TYR A 553 -2.71 -22.51 -20.52
C TYR A 553 -3.62 -22.73 -21.74
N GLY A 554 -3.04 -22.70 -22.94
CA GLY A 554 -3.79 -22.70 -24.19
C GLY A 554 -4.44 -21.35 -24.54
N SER A 555 -4.59 -21.11 -25.84
CA SER A 555 -5.19 -19.91 -26.43
C SER A 555 -6.73 -19.93 -26.40
N ARG A 556 -7.35 -20.17 -25.24
CA ARG A 556 -8.82 -20.26 -25.08
C ARG A 556 -9.35 -19.58 -23.82
N PHE A 557 -10.17 -18.53 -24.00
CA PHE A 557 -10.73 -17.72 -22.92
C PHE A 557 -11.88 -16.82 -23.40
N ILE A 558 -12.76 -16.45 -22.46
CA ILE A 558 -13.72 -15.33 -22.64
C ILE A 558 -13.16 -14.11 -21.91
N VAL A 559 -13.22 -12.93 -22.53
CA VAL A 559 -12.79 -11.67 -21.90
C VAL A 559 -13.77 -10.53 -22.24
N SER A 560 -14.02 -9.65 -21.27
CA SER A 560 -14.85 -8.46 -21.48
C SER A 560 -14.08 -7.34 -22.20
N SER A 561 -14.75 -6.53 -23.02
CA SER A 561 -14.13 -5.34 -23.63
C SER A 561 -13.60 -4.35 -22.60
N LYS A 562 -14.22 -4.28 -21.42
CA LYS A 562 -13.71 -3.50 -20.26
C LYS A 562 -12.33 -4.00 -19.79
N ARG A 563 -12.06 -5.30 -19.88
CA ARG A 563 -10.75 -5.90 -19.56
C ARG A 563 -9.74 -5.71 -20.69
N ILE A 564 -10.15 -5.89 -21.95
CA ILE A 564 -9.30 -5.59 -23.11
C ILE A 564 -8.82 -4.12 -23.06
N LYS A 565 -9.75 -3.17 -22.90
CA LYS A 565 -9.48 -1.71 -22.79
C LYS A 565 -8.81 -1.29 -21.47
N GLY A 566 -8.62 -2.21 -20.51
CA GLY A 566 -7.88 -1.98 -19.26
C GLY A 566 -6.35 -2.00 -19.42
N THR A 567 -5.87 -2.41 -20.59
CA THR A 567 -4.46 -2.37 -21.01
C THR A 567 -4.35 -1.43 -22.22
N ASP A 568 -3.27 -0.64 -22.31
CA ASP A 568 -3.13 0.39 -23.34
C ASP A 568 -3.07 -0.24 -24.75
N LYS A 569 -3.79 0.37 -25.70
CA LYS A 569 -3.80 -0.04 -27.12
C LYS A 569 -2.39 -0.19 -27.69
N ARG A 570 -1.46 0.68 -27.29
CA ARG A 570 -0.04 0.67 -27.70
C ARG A 570 0.67 -0.62 -27.32
N ILE A 571 0.30 -1.23 -26.19
CA ILE A 571 0.88 -2.51 -25.74
C ILE A 571 0.43 -3.62 -26.68
N TYR A 572 -0.85 -3.69 -27.04
CA TYR A 572 -1.34 -4.67 -28.03
C TYR A 572 -0.70 -4.46 -29.42
N GLN A 573 -0.50 -3.22 -29.85
CA GLN A 573 0.22 -2.90 -31.10
C GLN A 573 1.66 -3.42 -31.05
N HIS A 574 2.40 -3.08 -29.99
CA HIS A 574 3.79 -3.49 -29.81
C HIS A 574 3.97 -5.01 -29.69
N LEU A 575 3.06 -5.69 -28.97
CA LEU A 575 3.06 -7.15 -28.89
C LEU A 575 2.84 -7.80 -30.26
N LYS A 576 1.96 -7.23 -31.11
CA LYS A 576 1.73 -7.69 -32.48
C LYS A 576 2.94 -7.42 -33.39
N GLU A 577 3.57 -6.25 -33.28
CA GLU A 577 4.79 -5.90 -34.04
C GLU A 577 5.96 -6.84 -33.73
N ILE A 578 6.14 -7.23 -32.46
CA ILE A 578 7.17 -8.22 -32.06
C ILE A 578 6.79 -9.63 -32.53
N LEU A 579 5.52 -10.00 -32.42
CA LEU A 579 5.04 -11.34 -32.78
C LEU A 579 5.11 -11.61 -34.29
N GLU A 580 4.89 -10.58 -35.11
CA GLU A 580 4.89 -10.67 -36.57
C GLU A 580 6.20 -10.19 -37.21
N SER A 581 7.29 -10.13 -36.44
CA SER A 581 8.59 -9.68 -36.95
C SER A 581 9.24 -10.68 -37.90
N ASP A 582 10.05 -10.20 -38.85
CA ASP A 582 10.87 -11.05 -39.72
C ASP A 582 11.89 -11.88 -38.92
N GLU A 583 12.30 -13.04 -39.45
CA GLU A 583 13.33 -13.94 -38.87
C GLU A 583 14.66 -13.27 -38.45
N LYS A 584 14.96 -12.10 -39.03
CA LYS A 584 16.17 -11.31 -38.73
C LYS A 584 16.04 -10.47 -37.45
N HIS A 585 14.83 -10.31 -36.92
CA HIS A 585 14.55 -9.52 -35.74
C HIS A 585 15.13 -10.18 -34.47
N TRP A 586 15.51 -9.37 -33.48
CA TRP A 586 16.22 -9.85 -32.29
C TRP A 586 15.43 -10.88 -31.47
N ILE A 587 14.09 -10.90 -31.58
CA ILE A 587 13.24 -11.84 -30.84
C ILE A 587 13.53 -13.31 -31.23
N HIS A 588 13.94 -13.55 -32.48
CA HIS A 588 14.30 -14.89 -32.99
C HIS A 588 15.71 -15.35 -32.60
N GLN A 589 16.42 -14.53 -31.81
CA GLN A 589 17.74 -14.86 -31.25
C GLN A 589 17.64 -15.38 -29.82
N ASP A 590 16.43 -15.48 -29.26
CA ASP A 590 16.21 -16.02 -27.92
C ASP A 590 16.63 -17.49 -27.80
N LYS A 591 17.04 -17.86 -26.58
CA LYS A 591 17.48 -19.23 -26.28
C LYS A 591 16.29 -20.20 -26.38
N ARG A 592 16.20 -20.88 -27.52
CA ARG A 592 15.22 -21.92 -27.80
C ARG A 592 15.27 -23.08 -26.80
N GLN A 593 14.11 -23.67 -26.56
CA GLN A 593 13.93 -24.89 -25.76
C GLN A 593 14.06 -26.15 -26.64
N PRO A 594 14.37 -27.33 -26.06
CA PRO A 594 14.40 -28.57 -26.81
C PRO A 594 13.05 -28.86 -27.48
N GLY A 595 13.08 -29.18 -28.78
CA GLY A 595 11.88 -29.51 -29.57
C GLY A 595 11.03 -28.32 -30.03
N MET A 596 11.40 -27.09 -29.69
CA MET A 596 10.68 -25.88 -30.10
C MET A 596 11.36 -25.23 -31.31
N GLU A 597 10.67 -25.22 -32.45
CA GLU A 597 11.07 -24.42 -33.61
C GLU A 597 10.75 -22.93 -33.40
N ASP A 598 11.37 -22.08 -34.20
CA ASP A 598 11.13 -20.64 -34.19
C ASP A 598 11.15 -20.13 -35.64
N ALA A 599 9.97 -19.75 -36.13
CA ALA A 599 9.72 -19.25 -37.47
C ALA A 599 8.55 -18.25 -37.44
N PRO A 600 8.36 -17.36 -38.43
CA PRO A 600 7.31 -16.33 -38.34
C PRO A 600 5.88 -16.90 -38.17
N GLN A 601 5.59 -18.06 -38.77
CA GLN A 601 4.33 -18.79 -38.59
C GLN A 601 4.17 -19.45 -37.21
N ASN A 602 5.27 -19.83 -36.57
CA ASN A 602 5.33 -20.50 -35.27
C ASN A 602 6.47 -19.90 -34.40
N PRO A 603 6.34 -18.64 -33.96
CA PRO A 603 7.44 -17.96 -33.30
C PRO A 603 7.53 -18.40 -31.84
N TYR A 604 8.75 -18.57 -31.33
CA TYR A 604 8.98 -18.97 -29.93
C TYR A 604 8.36 -17.96 -28.93
N PHE A 605 8.36 -16.67 -29.28
CA PHE A 605 7.66 -15.63 -28.52
C PHE A 605 6.14 -15.83 -28.46
N GLY A 606 5.52 -16.41 -29.50
CA GLY A 606 4.09 -16.69 -29.54
C GLY A 606 3.64 -17.65 -28.43
N HIS A 607 4.46 -18.66 -28.11
CA HIS A 607 4.20 -19.57 -26.98
C HIS A 607 4.31 -18.86 -25.62
N SER A 608 5.27 -17.95 -25.46
CA SER A 608 5.36 -17.10 -24.26
C SER A 608 4.15 -16.16 -24.13
N LEU A 609 3.60 -15.71 -25.26
CA LEU A 609 2.46 -14.81 -25.31
C LEU A 609 1.14 -15.53 -25.04
N GLU A 610 0.96 -16.76 -25.54
CA GLU A 610 -0.11 -17.70 -25.20
C GLU A 610 -0.21 -17.94 -23.68
N ARG A 611 0.94 -18.07 -22.99
CA ARG A 611 1.00 -18.21 -21.52
C ARG A 611 0.69 -16.90 -20.77
N SER A 612 0.68 -15.76 -21.47
CA SER A 612 0.58 -14.42 -20.88
C SER A 612 -0.80 -13.76 -20.97
N TRP A 613 -1.86 -14.40 -21.49
CA TRP A 613 -3.17 -13.76 -21.62
C TRP A 613 -3.77 -13.29 -20.28
N MET A 614 -3.61 -14.08 -19.22
CA MET A 614 -4.00 -13.65 -17.86
C MET A 614 -3.22 -12.40 -17.41
N VAL A 615 -1.94 -12.28 -17.77
CA VAL A 615 -1.11 -11.09 -17.50
C VAL A 615 -1.61 -9.89 -18.32
N ILE A 616 -1.82 -10.06 -19.63
CA ILE A 616 -2.22 -9.02 -20.59
C ILE A 616 -3.54 -8.35 -20.18
N PHE A 617 -4.52 -9.11 -19.71
CA PHE A 617 -5.80 -8.56 -19.24
C PHE A 617 -5.78 -8.12 -17.77
N LYS A 618 -4.62 -8.16 -17.10
CA LYS A 618 -4.40 -7.81 -15.68
C LYS A 618 -5.19 -8.68 -14.70
N CYS A 619 -5.12 -9.99 -14.92
CA CYS A 619 -5.70 -11.07 -14.13
C CYS A 619 -4.63 -12.06 -13.63
N SER A 620 -3.36 -11.65 -13.50
CA SER A 620 -2.27 -12.54 -13.07
C SER A 620 -2.04 -12.63 -11.54
N GLU A 621 -2.94 -12.08 -10.73
CA GLU A 621 -2.81 -12.05 -9.26
C GLU A 621 -3.09 -13.43 -8.64
N MET A 622 -2.17 -13.93 -7.81
CA MET A 622 -2.28 -15.27 -7.20
C MET A 622 -3.53 -15.48 -6.32
N ARG A 623 -4.08 -14.42 -5.70
CA ARG A 623 -5.33 -14.54 -4.92
C ARG A 623 -6.49 -15.12 -5.75
N LEU A 624 -6.47 -14.98 -7.07
CA LEU A 624 -7.49 -15.52 -7.96
C LEU A 624 -7.50 -17.06 -7.98
N VAL A 625 -6.38 -17.72 -7.68
CA VAL A 625 -6.30 -19.19 -7.51
C VAL A 625 -6.98 -19.63 -6.21
N GLU A 626 -6.99 -18.78 -5.19
CA GLU A 626 -7.66 -19.07 -3.90
C GLU A 626 -9.14 -18.67 -3.89
N SER A 627 -9.52 -17.64 -4.67
CA SER A 627 -10.88 -17.10 -4.70
C SER A 627 -11.75 -17.64 -5.82
N CYS A 628 -11.18 -18.11 -6.93
CA CYS A 628 -11.93 -18.64 -8.06
C CYS A 628 -11.79 -20.18 -8.12
N PRO A 629 -12.85 -20.91 -8.50
CA PRO A 629 -12.80 -22.36 -8.63
C PRO A 629 -11.80 -22.79 -9.71
N LYS A 630 -11.17 -23.94 -9.46
CA LYS A 630 -10.07 -24.42 -10.29
C LYS A 630 -10.50 -24.64 -11.72
N LEU A 631 -9.52 -24.54 -12.63
CA LEU A 631 -9.74 -24.62 -14.07
C LEU A 631 -10.31 -25.99 -14.53
N ASP A 632 -10.09 -27.02 -13.72
CA ASP A 632 -10.54 -28.42 -13.87
C ASP A 632 -11.78 -28.80 -13.01
N THR A 633 -12.26 -27.94 -12.10
CA THR A 633 -13.38 -28.28 -11.21
C THR A 633 -14.73 -27.76 -11.70
N ARG A 634 -15.74 -28.64 -11.75
CA ARG A 634 -17.16 -28.26 -11.90
C ARG A 634 -17.71 -27.61 -10.64
N ARG A 635 -18.68 -26.71 -10.81
CA ARG A 635 -19.47 -26.10 -9.74
C ARG A 635 -20.29 -27.17 -9.01
N LYS A 636 -20.40 -27.05 -7.68
CA LYS A 636 -21.21 -27.92 -6.82
C LYS A 636 -22.32 -27.11 -6.16
N PRO A 637 -23.52 -27.68 -5.95
CA PRO A 637 -24.56 -27.00 -5.20
C PRO A 637 -24.09 -26.68 -3.77
N GLY A 638 -24.11 -25.40 -3.41
CA GLY A 638 -23.61 -24.89 -2.13
C GLY A 638 -22.22 -24.27 -2.17
N ASP A 639 -21.62 -24.07 -3.35
CA ASP A 639 -20.41 -23.25 -3.50
C ASP A 639 -20.70 -21.78 -3.13
N ARG A 640 -19.64 -21.02 -2.77
CA ARG A 640 -19.80 -19.64 -2.22
C ARG A 640 -20.55 -18.67 -3.15
N ASP A 641 -20.54 -18.93 -4.45
CA ASP A 641 -21.17 -18.11 -5.47
C ASP A 641 -22.69 -18.39 -5.64
N ASP A 642 -23.23 -19.36 -4.89
CA ASP A 642 -24.68 -19.66 -4.83
C ASP A 642 -25.43 -18.78 -3.82
N ALA A 643 -24.72 -17.97 -3.02
CA ALA A 643 -25.35 -16.98 -2.14
C ALA A 643 -25.95 -15.84 -2.98
N PRO A 644 -27.27 -15.57 -2.92
CA PRO A 644 -27.87 -14.51 -3.72
C PRO A 644 -27.30 -13.17 -3.30
N PHE A 645 -26.67 -12.45 -4.25
CA PHE A 645 -26.31 -11.05 -4.05
C PHE A 645 -27.57 -10.26 -3.67
N PRO A 646 -27.57 -9.49 -2.56
CA PRO A 646 -28.73 -8.73 -2.16
C PRO A 646 -29.14 -7.76 -3.27
N SER A 647 -30.41 -7.81 -3.68
CA SER A 647 -31.00 -7.02 -4.77
C SER A 647 -30.78 -5.51 -4.62
N ASP A 648 -30.63 -5.04 -3.38
CA ASP A 648 -30.37 -3.64 -3.04
C ASP A 648 -29.00 -3.13 -3.54
N PHE A 649 -28.07 -4.04 -3.85
CA PHE A 649 -26.74 -3.68 -4.34
C PHE A 649 -26.77 -3.23 -5.81
N LEU A 650 -27.55 -3.90 -6.66
CA LEU A 650 -27.69 -3.55 -8.08
C LEU A 650 -28.48 -2.24 -8.26
N LEU A 651 -29.56 -2.06 -7.50
CA LEU A 651 -30.36 -0.82 -7.50
C LEU A 651 -29.58 0.41 -7.02
N ARG A 652 -28.59 0.26 -6.14
CA ARG A 652 -27.67 1.36 -5.81
C ARG A 652 -26.64 1.63 -6.91
N TRP A 653 -26.05 0.57 -7.49
CA TRP A 653 -25.01 0.72 -8.50
C TRP A 653 -25.51 1.38 -9.80
N GLN A 654 -26.76 1.10 -10.20
CA GLN A 654 -27.35 1.66 -11.41
C GLN A 654 -27.69 3.15 -11.26
N ASN A 655 -28.18 3.57 -10.08
CA ASN A 655 -28.43 4.98 -9.75
C ASN A 655 -27.13 5.81 -9.61
N GLU A 656 -26.01 5.19 -9.21
CA GLU A 656 -24.69 5.88 -9.21
C GLU A 656 -24.10 6.01 -10.63
N PHE A 657 -24.43 5.10 -11.56
CA PHE A 657 -23.88 5.13 -12.93
C PHE A 657 -24.51 6.23 -13.81
N GLU A 658 -25.83 6.48 -13.68
CA GLU A 658 -26.51 7.55 -14.44
C GLU A 658 -26.05 8.97 -14.04
N GLY A 659 -25.50 9.14 -12.84
CA GLY A 659 -24.98 10.44 -12.38
C GLY A 659 -23.64 10.86 -12.98
N ILE A 660 -22.88 9.95 -13.61
CA ILE A 660 -21.45 10.15 -13.94
C ILE A 660 -21.22 10.52 -15.42
N VAL A 661 -22.15 10.20 -16.33
CA VAL A 661 -21.97 10.42 -17.79
C VAL A 661 -22.08 11.89 -18.20
N GLY A 662 -22.70 12.74 -17.37
CA GLY A 662 -22.87 14.15 -17.68
C GLY A 662 -21.69 15.03 -17.23
N LYS A 663 -20.80 15.40 -18.16
CA LYS A 663 -19.92 16.62 -18.26
C LYS A 663 -18.46 16.27 -18.56
N GLY A 664 -17.94 16.76 -19.69
CA GLY A 664 -16.51 16.76 -20.01
C GLY A 664 -16.02 18.13 -20.48
N TYR A 665 -14.72 18.40 -20.24
CA TYR A 665 -13.88 19.49 -20.80
C TYR A 665 -14.33 20.95 -20.47
N ILE A 666 -13.44 21.96 -20.38
CA ILE A 666 -12.46 22.45 -21.38
C ILE A 666 -11.19 23.08 -20.72
N GLU A 667 -10.09 22.94 -21.47
CA GLU A 667 -8.80 23.68 -21.61
C GLU A 667 -8.42 24.89 -20.72
N PHE A 668 -7.09 25.09 -20.58
CA PHE A 668 -6.45 26.36 -20.94
C PHE A 668 -4.96 26.18 -21.34
N SER A 669 -4.60 26.72 -22.51
CA SER A 669 -3.24 26.88 -23.10
C SER A 669 -2.55 25.63 -23.65
#